data_AF-A0A3N2N581-F1
#
_entry.id   AF-A0A3N2N581-F1
#
_cell.length_a   1.000
_cell.length_b   1.000
_cell.length_c   1.000
_cell.angle_alpha   90.00
_cell.angle_beta   90.00
_cell.angle_gamma   90.00
#
_symmetry.space_group_name_H-M   'P 1'
#
loop_
_entity.id
_entity.type
_entity.pdbx_description
1 polymer ?
#
loop_
_entity_poly.entity_id
_entity_poly.type
_entity_poly.pdbx_seq_one_letter_code
_entity_poly.pdbx_strand_id
1 'polypeptide(L)'
;MQKIQAAIAAALTAGSLSAAPLTVCDFENYDIGTKWTLWHSGGSSTATVETDPVNPANKVLHIVLKEWGCHPEFTLPTPLRGKELTDRYTMVKYDLYRVADDNDDWKQFALFLGEQELYRDEGYPHQGNRSEWVSKTYNLNAAEGSNNSDVIRLGIHHNNSEFYIDNIALAGPFDDFVTTDNGGLLDYCINNTSSNYSDISDNILIPHGITTNVRTSRYSQWTGKVYGQGRLNIYTGGERSYIGSQSSKGSTTPDWSGMTGSVHVYPYKDVIDNCGFYGLLMNSGTFQPDNLDGSRINEVFAPSEVTLHAGATIAVESGTRGIRFGLLSTEEGSTLDGYYKKSSANSYYIIGCNGKDATLAGKIYNSQAGNKVGLIKEGNGTYTISGNDNNIAAGIRILAGKVSADNNAAEAEAGKKSGATGKNGTVTVFKAGTLSGTGSVASRTEVYGKIIPGSENPGTLTFADYESASSDVKVVMHPEGNIICRVRNTSDYSRAVIKGSISYSHKTEDFEDSDIMPRITIALTEDASPAVNDEYVLLTATAKDGEDWNFRIVYPKACTWVVEQQADQDGLFSIVARVTSTDYSGQGDAGDGDNENPGDKGEWPDDDWSYDITDPTPLRTYAEKLGKHIGVAFASYRYDSNNSQEAALAGREFSMLVAENEMKFDATEPGRNQFSYGGADAVTGAASRNGQAVRGHTLAWHKQVAAWVSQDGVKNNNNYSRRELLDILKNHIFNVVGRYKGSVREWDVCNEVLDDDQSIVRTNPDAYTLRPSIWATHIGEEFIDSAFVWAHQADPEARLYINDYNVEFAGNAKTEAYYNLVKRLQKSGVPIDGCGLQCHLTTGQLDTLKLEKNICRYADMGLDCIITELDIALANPHAADALTLQAKEYGAVTRVFLRNDNCPSMLMWGISDNHSWRQNKPLLFDSELQPKPAYYNVHAQMRLAAERAGQSGIEDINGDKTIVSTRYLDLYGRPTSQNGLVIEVNTYSDGSVKTVKRVY
;
A
#
# COMPACT_ATOMS: atom_id res chain seq x y z
N MET A 1 -24.38 29.49 -14.64
CA MET A 1 -25.34 29.19 -15.73
C MET A 1 -24.73 29.58 -17.07
N GLN A 2 -24.82 28.70 -18.07
CA GLN A 2 -24.28 28.82 -19.44
C GLN A 2 -22.74 28.81 -19.59
N LYS A 3 -22.12 27.69 -19.21
CA LYS A 3 -20.94 27.09 -19.89
C LYS A 3 -20.73 25.63 -19.48
N ILE A 4 -21.85 24.98 -19.19
CA ILE A 4 -22.06 23.53 -18.98
C ILE A 4 -23.29 23.28 -19.85
N GLN A 5 -23.12 22.79 -21.10
CA GLN A 5 -24.16 22.23 -22.01
C GLN A 5 -23.76 22.17 -23.51
N ALA A 6 -22.49 21.91 -23.87
CA ALA A 6 -22.13 21.80 -25.30
C ALA A 6 -21.12 20.70 -25.66
N ALA A 7 -21.06 19.62 -24.88
CA ALA A 7 -20.35 18.39 -25.26
C ALA A 7 -21.13 17.11 -24.86
N ILE A 8 -22.45 17.26 -24.68
CA ILE A 8 -23.41 16.16 -24.57
C ILE A 8 -24.48 16.49 -25.61
N ALA A 9 -24.76 15.53 -26.50
CA ALA A 9 -25.64 15.59 -27.67
C ALA A 9 -24.98 15.95 -29.03
N ALA A 10 -24.07 15.09 -29.47
CA ALA A 10 -24.23 14.45 -30.77
C ALA A 10 -24.36 12.94 -30.49
N ALA A 11 -25.54 12.44 -30.15
CA ALA A 11 -26.45 11.89 -31.16
C ALA A 11 -25.77 10.92 -32.15
N LEU A 12 -25.07 9.91 -31.62
CA LEU A 12 -25.23 8.56 -32.14
C LEU A 12 -25.97 7.75 -31.08
N THR A 13 -27.27 7.67 -31.30
CA THR A 13 -28.15 6.61 -30.84
C THR A 13 -27.41 5.28 -30.69
N ALA A 14 -27.64 4.63 -29.55
CA ALA A 14 -27.39 3.26 -29.12
C ALA A 14 -27.56 2.13 -30.17
N GLY A 15 -26.91 2.22 -31.34
CA GLY A 15 -27.00 1.26 -32.44
C GLY A 15 -25.67 0.97 -33.13
N SER A 16 -24.53 1.37 -32.56
CA SER A 16 -23.22 1.26 -33.24
C SER A 16 -22.10 0.63 -32.40
N LEU A 17 -22.39 -0.17 -31.38
CA LEU A 17 -21.37 -0.72 -30.46
C LEU A 17 -21.11 -2.23 -30.56
N SER A 18 -21.42 -2.81 -31.72
CA SER A 18 -20.84 -4.08 -32.18
C SER A 18 -20.86 -4.00 -33.69
N ALA A 19 -19.75 -3.61 -34.31
CA ALA A 19 -19.62 -3.87 -35.73
C ALA A 19 -19.41 -5.37 -35.87
N ALA A 20 -20.18 -6.06 -36.72
CA ALA A 20 -19.81 -7.44 -37.02
C ALA A 20 -18.37 -7.45 -37.55
N PRO A 21 -17.52 -8.42 -37.16
CA PRO A 21 -16.16 -8.50 -37.66
C PRO A 21 -16.16 -8.39 -39.18
N LEU A 22 -15.34 -7.49 -39.70
CA LEU A 22 -15.20 -7.29 -41.13
C LEU A 22 -14.19 -8.30 -41.65
N THR A 23 -14.66 -9.35 -42.33
CA THR A 23 -13.79 -10.26 -43.08
C THR A 23 -12.97 -9.47 -44.09
N VAL A 24 -11.65 -9.52 -43.96
CA VAL A 24 -10.70 -8.83 -44.85
C VAL A 24 -10.53 -9.60 -46.15
N CYS A 25 -10.40 -10.92 -46.05
CA CYS A 25 -10.32 -11.82 -47.19
C CYS A 25 -10.81 -13.22 -46.80
N ASP A 26 -11.51 -13.87 -47.71
CA ASP A 26 -11.96 -15.25 -47.59
C ASP A 26 -11.40 -16.02 -48.79
N PHE A 27 -10.41 -16.88 -48.52
CA PHE A 27 -9.63 -17.59 -49.54
C PHE A 27 -10.43 -18.69 -50.25
N GLU A 28 -11.59 -19.09 -49.73
CA GLU A 28 -12.48 -20.05 -50.39
C GLU A 28 -12.96 -19.56 -51.75
N ASN A 29 -13.02 -18.25 -51.92
CA ASN A 29 -13.47 -17.59 -53.13
C ASN A 29 -12.42 -17.57 -54.26
N TYR A 30 -11.24 -18.16 -54.03
CA TYR A 30 -10.14 -18.17 -54.99
C TYR A 30 -9.77 -19.59 -55.42
N ASP A 31 -9.29 -19.75 -56.66
CA ASP A 31 -8.79 -21.04 -57.14
C ASP A 31 -7.42 -21.35 -56.53
N ILE A 32 -7.18 -22.63 -56.23
CA ILE A 32 -5.85 -23.11 -55.80
C ILE A 32 -4.82 -22.74 -56.88
N GLY A 33 -3.69 -22.18 -56.48
CA GLY A 33 -2.65 -21.65 -57.36
C GLY A 33 -2.79 -20.17 -57.70
N THR A 34 -3.83 -19.48 -57.18
CA THR A 34 -3.96 -18.03 -57.32
C THR A 34 -2.79 -17.33 -56.64
N LYS A 35 -2.00 -16.58 -57.41
CA LYS A 35 -0.88 -15.79 -56.88
C LYS A 35 -1.39 -14.53 -56.20
N TRP A 36 -0.84 -14.22 -55.03
CA TRP A 36 -1.20 -13.06 -54.24
C TRP A 36 -0.15 -11.96 -54.32
N THR A 37 -0.58 -10.71 -54.30
CA THR A 37 0.31 -9.55 -54.35
C THR A 37 1.04 -9.38 -53.02
N LEU A 38 2.37 -9.27 -53.07
CA LEU A 38 3.23 -8.94 -51.93
C LEU A 38 3.79 -7.53 -52.10
N TRP A 39 3.54 -6.67 -51.11
CA TRP A 39 4.18 -5.36 -51.01
C TRP A 39 5.68 -5.52 -50.79
N HIS A 40 6.50 -4.65 -51.40
CA HIS A 40 7.97 -4.66 -51.32
C HIS A 40 8.70 -5.96 -51.75
N SER A 41 8.02 -6.90 -52.42
CA SER A 41 8.69 -8.10 -52.95
C SER A 41 9.54 -7.76 -54.19
N GLY A 42 10.81 -8.17 -54.16
CA GLY A 42 11.72 -8.16 -55.32
C GLY A 42 11.59 -9.42 -56.18
N GLY A 43 10.59 -10.27 -55.91
CA GLY A 43 10.28 -11.50 -56.65
C GLY A 43 10.86 -12.77 -56.03
N SER A 44 11.57 -12.68 -54.90
CA SER A 44 12.09 -13.86 -54.18
C SER A 44 11.10 -14.40 -53.15
N SER A 45 10.19 -13.55 -52.67
CA SER A 45 9.08 -13.94 -51.79
C SER A 45 7.82 -14.26 -52.60
N THR A 46 7.07 -15.28 -52.19
CA THR A 46 5.86 -15.74 -52.89
C THR A 46 4.66 -15.84 -51.95
N ALA A 47 3.46 -15.56 -52.46
CA ALA A 47 2.22 -15.81 -51.77
C ALA A 47 1.23 -16.46 -52.75
N THR A 48 0.62 -17.59 -52.41
CA THR A 48 -0.24 -18.38 -53.31
C THR A 48 -1.32 -19.10 -52.53
N VAL A 49 -2.55 -19.13 -53.06
CA VAL A 49 -3.66 -19.87 -52.45
C VAL A 49 -3.42 -21.37 -52.61
N GLU A 50 -3.44 -22.11 -51.51
CA GLU A 50 -3.21 -23.55 -51.44
C GLU A 50 -4.28 -24.23 -50.59
N THR A 51 -4.33 -25.56 -50.58
CA THR A 51 -5.14 -26.32 -49.62
C THR A 51 -4.53 -26.23 -48.23
N ASP A 52 -5.36 -26.13 -47.20
CA ASP A 52 -4.92 -26.16 -45.81
C ASP A 52 -4.14 -27.45 -45.51
N PRO A 53 -2.95 -27.35 -44.89
CA PRO A 53 -2.07 -28.49 -44.63
C PRO A 53 -2.66 -29.55 -43.68
N VAL A 54 -3.66 -29.19 -42.88
CA VAL A 54 -4.32 -30.07 -41.89
C VAL A 54 -5.75 -30.40 -42.30
N ASN A 55 -6.41 -29.53 -43.07
CA ASN A 55 -7.77 -29.73 -43.57
C ASN A 55 -7.90 -29.48 -45.09
N PRO A 56 -7.65 -30.46 -45.96
CA PRO A 56 -7.65 -30.26 -47.42
C PRO A 56 -8.97 -29.77 -48.04
N ALA A 57 -10.06 -29.72 -47.27
CA ALA A 57 -11.33 -29.14 -47.68
C ALA A 57 -11.38 -27.60 -47.56
N ASN A 58 -10.38 -26.98 -46.93
CA ASN A 58 -10.23 -25.54 -46.74
C ASN A 58 -9.06 -25.02 -47.62
N LYS A 59 -9.12 -23.76 -48.04
CA LYS A 59 -8.13 -23.03 -48.83
C LYS A 59 -7.57 -21.90 -47.99
N VAL A 60 -6.26 -21.73 -48.07
CA VAL A 60 -5.51 -20.78 -47.24
C VAL A 60 -4.45 -20.09 -48.09
N LEU A 61 -3.92 -18.96 -47.60
CA LEU A 61 -2.81 -18.29 -48.29
C LEU A 61 -1.48 -18.80 -47.77
N HIS A 62 -0.75 -19.52 -48.62
CA HIS A 62 0.63 -19.93 -48.36
C HIS A 62 1.59 -18.79 -48.69
N ILE A 63 2.49 -18.44 -47.76
CA ILE A 63 3.43 -17.34 -47.89
C ILE A 63 4.84 -17.83 -47.57
N VAL A 64 5.76 -17.57 -48.51
CA VAL A 64 7.20 -17.80 -48.35
C VAL A 64 7.91 -16.45 -48.43
N LEU A 65 8.51 -16.03 -47.33
CA LEU A 65 9.25 -14.77 -47.23
C LEU A 65 10.76 -15.01 -47.31
N LYS A 66 11.40 -14.33 -48.26
CA LYS A 66 12.86 -14.28 -48.46
C LYS A 66 13.43 -12.87 -48.35
N GLU A 67 12.58 -11.87 -48.14
CA GLU A 67 12.90 -10.44 -48.15
C GLU A 67 12.20 -9.75 -46.96
N TRP A 68 12.89 -8.80 -46.31
CA TRP A 68 12.30 -8.03 -45.19
C TRP A 68 11.26 -7.04 -45.68
N GLY A 69 10.25 -6.75 -44.86
CA GLY A 69 9.20 -5.78 -45.18
C GLY A 69 8.19 -6.23 -46.22
N CYS A 70 8.21 -7.52 -46.60
CA CYS A 70 7.26 -8.10 -47.53
C CYS A 70 5.98 -8.53 -46.83
N HIS A 71 4.84 -7.99 -47.27
CA HIS A 71 3.54 -8.28 -46.69
C HIS A 71 2.48 -8.50 -47.78
N PRO A 72 1.58 -9.50 -47.65
CA PRO A 72 0.45 -9.65 -48.56
C PRO A 72 -0.48 -8.44 -48.47
N GLU A 73 -0.93 -7.98 -49.64
CA GLU A 73 -1.85 -6.84 -49.75
C GLU A 73 -3.29 -7.32 -49.84
N PHE A 74 -4.19 -6.71 -49.07
CA PHE A 74 -5.62 -6.99 -49.10
C PHE A 74 -6.39 -5.69 -49.30
N THR A 75 -7.19 -5.62 -50.36
CA THR A 75 -8.14 -4.53 -50.56
C THR A 75 -9.40 -4.78 -49.74
N LEU A 76 -9.77 -3.82 -48.90
CA LEU A 76 -10.85 -3.98 -47.94
C LEU A 76 -12.25 -3.96 -48.62
N PRO A 77 -13.14 -4.93 -48.33
CA PRO A 77 -14.45 -5.07 -48.97
C PRO A 77 -15.54 -4.15 -48.37
N THR A 78 -15.17 -2.95 -47.92
CA THR A 78 -16.04 -1.94 -47.28
C THR A 78 -15.79 -0.58 -47.93
N PRO A 79 -16.65 0.45 -47.79
CA PRO A 79 -16.30 1.84 -48.13
C PRO A 79 -15.55 2.59 -47.02
N LEU A 80 -15.43 2.03 -45.80
CA LEU A 80 -14.71 2.66 -44.68
C LEU A 80 -13.20 2.71 -44.96
N ARG A 81 -12.55 3.85 -44.71
CA ARG A 81 -11.14 4.08 -45.03
C ARG A 81 -10.39 4.73 -43.88
N GLY A 82 -9.08 4.51 -43.82
CA GLY A 82 -8.20 5.30 -42.96
C GLY A 82 -8.63 5.38 -41.50
N LYS A 83 -8.75 6.62 -40.99
CA LYS A 83 -9.18 6.87 -39.60
C LYS A 83 -10.59 6.35 -39.29
N GLU A 84 -11.54 6.48 -40.21
CA GLU A 84 -12.92 5.99 -39.99
C GLU A 84 -12.98 4.46 -39.84
N LEU A 85 -12.07 3.74 -40.51
CA LEU A 85 -11.93 2.29 -40.37
C LEU A 85 -11.41 1.93 -38.98
N THR A 86 -10.33 2.57 -38.54
CA THR A 86 -9.65 2.26 -37.25
C THR A 86 -10.39 2.80 -36.03
N ASP A 87 -11.23 3.82 -36.19
CA ASP A 87 -12.16 4.28 -35.15
C ASP A 87 -13.27 3.25 -34.88
N ARG A 88 -13.58 2.41 -35.86
CA ARG A 88 -14.62 1.37 -35.76
C ARG A 88 -14.07 -0.02 -35.47
N TYR A 89 -12.93 -0.37 -36.06
CA TYR A 89 -12.26 -1.64 -35.88
C TYR A 89 -10.86 -1.40 -35.31
N THR A 90 -10.74 -1.55 -34.00
CA THR A 90 -9.51 -1.29 -33.26
C THR A 90 -8.62 -2.53 -33.14
N MET A 91 -9.02 -3.67 -33.70
CA MET A 91 -8.28 -4.93 -33.65
C MET A 91 -8.24 -5.62 -35.02
N VAL A 92 -7.23 -6.48 -35.21
CA VAL A 92 -7.18 -7.48 -36.28
C VAL A 92 -7.10 -8.87 -35.68
N LYS A 93 -7.81 -9.83 -36.29
CA LYS A 93 -7.77 -11.26 -36.01
C LYS A 93 -7.35 -12.01 -37.26
N TYR A 94 -6.50 -13.03 -37.13
CA TYR A 94 -6.20 -13.98 -38.21
C TYR A 94 -5.64 -15.29 -37.66
N ASP A 95 -5.73 -16.36 -38.42
CA ASP A 95 -5.12 -17.65 -38.09
C ASP A 95 -3.75 -17.79 -38.75
N LEU A 96 -2.78 -18.33 -38.01
CA LEU A 96 -1.41 -18.55 -38.45
C LEU A 96 -1.04 -20.03 -38.31
N TYR A 97 -0.45 -20.61 -39.35
CA TYR A 97 0.16 -21.92 -39.31
C TYR A 97 1.61 -21.84 -39.80
N ARG A 98 2.56 -22.19 -38.93
CA ARG A 98 3.99 -22.24 -39.29
C ARG A 98 4.34 -23.63 -39.79
N VAL A 99 5.09 -23.75 -40.89
CA VAL A 99 5.51 -25.07 -41.39
C VAL A 99 6.58 -25.71 -40.51
N ALA A 100 6.76 -27.02 -40.61
CA ALA A 100 7.74 -27.76 -39.80
C ALA A 100 9.18 -27.21 -39.96
N ASP A 101 9.53 -26.81 -41.18
CA ASP A 101 10.87 -26.35 -41.57
C ASP A 101 11.11 -24.85 -41.31
N ASP A 102 10.12 -24.14 -40.72
CA ASP A 102 10.21 -22.73 -40.36
C ASP A 102 11.07 -22.53 -39.10
N ASN A 103 12.39 -22.67 -39.25
CA ASN A 103 13.32 -22.93 -38.14
C ASN A 103 13.58 -21.81 -37.12
N ASP A 104 13.05 -20.61 -37.34
CA ASP A 104 13.22 -19.47 -36.43
C ASP A 104 11.94 -19.20 -35.63
N ASP A 105 11.97 -19.37 -34.31
CA ASP A 105 10.77 -19.26 -33.49
C ASP A 105 10.44 -17.84 -33.02
N TRP A 106 11.34 -16.87 -33.24
CA TRP A 106 11.24 -15.51 -32.71
C TRP A 106 11.05 -14.51 -33.85
N LYS A 107 9.81 -14.08 -34.08
CA LYS A 107 9.45 -13.27 -35.25
C LYS A 107 8.49 -12.13 -34.91
N GLN A 108 8.59 -11.05 -35.68
CA GLN A 108 7.66 -9.92 -35.59
C GLN A 108 6.44 -10.13 -36.45
N PHE A 109 5.26 -9.75 -35.95
CA PHE A 109 4.11 -9.40 -36.77
C PHE A 109 4.08 -7.88 -37.00
N ALA A 110 3.64 -7.47 -38.18
CA ALA A 110 3.38 -6.07 -38.49
C ALA A 110 2.10 -5.91 -39.31
N LEU A 111 1.43 -4.77 -39.13
CA LEU A 111 0.25 -4.39 -39.88
C LEU A 111 0.31 -2.92 -40.31
N PHE A 112 -0.04 -2.69 -41.58
CA PHE A 112 -0.10 -1.38 -42.21
C PHE A 112 -1.46 -1.13 -42.85
N LEU A 113 -1.90 0.13 -42.84
CA LEU A 113 -3.03 0.63 -43.62
C LEU A 113 -2.51 1.68 -44.60
N GLY A 114 -2.46 1.35 -45.89
CA GLY A 114 -1.62 2.08 -46.82
C GLY A 114 -0.15 1.94 -46.41
N GLU A 115 0.59 3.05 -46.39
CA GLU A 115 1.98 3.08 -45.94
C GLU A 115 2.12 3.30 -44.42
N GLN A 116 1.02 3.60 -43.73
CA GLN A 116 1.03 3.87 -42.29
C GLN A 116 1.07 2.56 -41.50
N GLU A 117 2.07 2.40 -40.63
CA GLU A 117 2.13 1.32 -39.65
C GLU A 117 1.09 1.57 -38.55
N LEU A 118 0.19 0.60 -38.35
CA LEU A 118 -0.79 0.65 -37.27
C LEU A 118 -0.39 -0.24 -36.10
N TYR A 119 0.39 -1.28 -36.35
CA TYR A 119 0.87 -2.18 -35.31
C TYR A 119 2.16 -2.87 -35.73
N ARG A 120 3.03 -3.09 -34.75
CA ARG A 120 4.21 -3.96 -34.84
C ARG A 120 4.50 -4.56 -33.47
N ASP A 121 4.86 -5.84 -33.44
CA ASP A 121 5.35 -6.46 -32.22
C ASP A 121 6.61 -5.75 -31.69
N GLU A 122 6.64 -5.50 -30.39
CA GLU A 122 7.86 -5.06 -29.72
C GLU A 122 8.83 -6.25 -29.57
N GLY A 123 10.07 -6.10 -30.04
CA GLY A 123 11.04 -7.20 -30.08
C GLY A 123 10.65 -8.31 -31.05
N TYR A 124 11.09 -9.56 -30.82
CA TYR A 124 10.82 -10.71 -31.70
C TYR A 124 10.12 -11.81 -30.90
N PRO A 125 8.80 -11.73 -30.67
CA PRO A 125 8.09 -12.68 -29.81
C PRO A 125 7.92 -14.07 -30.46
N HIS A 126 7.59 -15.05 -29.62
CA HIS A 126 7.29 -16.40 -30.07
C HIS A 126 5.95 -16.44 -30.81
N GLN A 127 5.94 -16.78 -32.10
CA GLN A 127 4.74 -16.67 -32.94
C GLN A 127 3.81 -17.89 -32.89
N GLY A 128 4.10 -18.90 -32.07
CA GLY A 128 3.32 -20.14 -31.97
C GLY A 128 4.12 -21.34 -32.43
N ASN A 129 3.66 -22.53 -32.06
CA ASN A 129 4.33 -23.78 -32.41
C ASN A 129 4.27 -24.03 -33.93
N ARG A 130 5.22 -24.84 -34.42
CA ARG A 130 5.24 -25.30 -35.80
C ARG A 130 4.24 -26.44 -35.98
N SER A 131 3.69 -26.55 -37.17
CA SER A 131 2.69 -27.56 -37.56
C SER A 131 1.38 -27.50 -36.76
N GLU A 132 1.06 -26.34 -36.20
CA GLU A 132 -0.18 -26.10 -35.45
C GLU A 132 -0.81 -24.78 -35.91
N TRP A 133 -2.14 -24.77 -36.06
CA TRP A 133 -2.89 -23.54 -36.30
C TRP A 133 -3.05 -22.77 -34.99
N VAL A 134 -2.78 -21.47 -35.02
CA VAL A 134 -2.92 -20.58 -33.87
C VAL A 134 -3.65 -19.31 -34.29
N SER A 135 -4.73 -18.98 -33.60
CA SER A 135 -5.43 -17.71 -33.78
C SER A 135 -4.66 -16.58 -33.11
N LYS A 136 -4.50 -15.46 -33.82
CA LYS A 136 -3.81 -14.26 -33.36
C LYS A 136 -4.75 -13.07 -33.33
N THR A 137 -4.59 -12.20 -32.32
CA THR A 137 -5.35 -10.95 -32.19
C THR A 137 -4.40 -9.82 -31.80
N TYR A 138 -4.46 -8.69 -32.50
CA TYR A 138 -3.61 -7.53 -32.26
C TYR A 138 -4.43 -6.23 -32.19
N ASN A 139 -4.13 -5.37 -31.22
CA ASN A 139 -4.73 -4.04 -31.10
C ASN A 139 -4.04 -3.06 -32.04
N LEU A 140 -4.81 -2.25 -32.77
CA LEU A 140 -4.32 -1.33 -33.78
C LEU A 140 -4.27 0.09 -33.21
N ASN A 141 -3.22 0.84 -33.55
CA ASN A 141 -3.22 2.29 -33.37
C ASN A 141 -4.23 2.95 -34.32
N ALA A 142 -4.80 4.09 -33.90
CA ALA A 142 -5.67 4.88 -34.76
C ALA A 142 -4.89 5.41 -35.96
N ALA A 143 -5.47 5.28 -37.16
CA ALA A 143 -4.88 5.86 -38.36
C ALA A 143 -4.93 7.41 -38.29
N GLU A 144 -3.95 8.06 -38.92
CA GLU A 144 -3.93 9.52 -38.99
C GLU A 144 -5.12 10.05 -39.79
N GLY A 145 -5.62 11.24 -39.45
CA GLY A 145 -6.78 11.82 -40.14
C GLY A 145 -6.56 12.10 -41.64
N SER A 146 -5.30 12.13 -42.09
CA SER A 146 -4.88 12.26 -43.49
C SER A 146 -4.88 10.92 -44.25
N ASN A 147 -4.87 9.78 -43.55
CA ASN A 147 -4.85 8.47 -44.18
C ASN A 147 -6.25 8.14 -44.73
N ASN A 148 -6.33 7.79 -46.01
CA ASN A 148 -7.56 7.43 -46.70
C ASN A 148 -7.45 6.08 -47.44
N SER A 149 -6.47 5.26 -47.08
CA SER A 149 -6.19 3.99 -47.78
C SER A 149 -7.28 2.95 -47.56
N ASP A 150 -7.44 2.08 -48.56
CA ASP A 150 -8.30 0.91 -48.57
C ASP A 150 -7.54 -0.41 -48.60
N VAL A 151 -6.21 -0.35 -48.53
CA VAL A 151 -5.33 -1.52 -48.59
C VAL A 151 -4.74 -1.76 -47.21
N ILE A 152 -5.00 -2.95 -46.68
CA ILE A 152 -4.35 -3.45 -45.46
C ILE A 152 -3.24 -4.43 -45.84
N ARG A 153 -2.13 -4.38 -45.11
CA ARG A 153 -0.96 -5.24 -45.33
C ARG A 153 -0.57 -5.83 -43.99
N LEU A 154 -0.54 -7.14 -43.88
CA LEU A 154 -0.27 -7.79 -42.59
C LEU A 154 0.39 -9.15 -42.75
N GLY A 155 1.15 -9.54 -41.73
CA GLY A 155 1.77 -10.86 -41.65
C GLY A 155 3.07 -10.82 -40.87
N ILE A 156 3.80 -11.93 -40.92
CA ILE A 156 5.13 -12.01 -40.33
C ILE A 156 6.08 -11.05 -41.05
N HIS A 157 6.70 -10.15 -40.28
CA HIS A 157 7.75 -9.26 -40.74
C HIS A 157 9.11 -9.94 -40.55
N HIS A 158 9.52 -10.73 -41.54
CA HIS A 158 10.78 -11.49 -41.52
C HIS A 158 11.24 -11.82 -42.94
N ASN A 159 12.54 -12.13 -43.13
CA ASN A 159 13.08 -12.53 -44.44
C ASN A 159 13.38 -14.04 -44.57
N ASN A 160 12.98 -14.83 -43.58
CA ASN A 160 13.16 -16.27 -43.59
C ASN A 160 11.98 -16.90 -42.86
N SER A 161 10.83 -16.96 -43.53
CA SER A 161 9.61 -17.54 -42.98
C SER A 161 8.82 -18.26 -44.05
N GLU A 162 8.19 -19.35 -43.65
CA GLU A 162 7.21 -20.07 -44.46
C GLU A 162 6.01 -20.42 -43.59
N PHE A 163 4.83 -19.94 -43.98
CA PHE A 163 3.64 -20.01 -43.16
C PHE A 163 2.37 -19.88 -44.00
N TYR A 164 1.25 -20.31 -43.43
CA TYR A 164 -0.07 -20.13 -43.98
C TYR A 164 -0.86 -19.16 -43.10
N ILE A 165 -1.73 -18.36 -43.73
CA ILE A 165 -2.69 -17.52 -43.03
C ILE A 165 -4.12 -17.75 -43.54
N ASP A 166 -5.08 -17.59 -42.64
CA ASP A 166 -6.51 -17.68 -42.93
C ASP A 166 -7.34 -16.79 -41.98
N ASN A 167 -8.66 -16.70 -42.22
CA ASN A 167 -9.65 -16.06 -41.35
C ASN A 167 -9.30 -14.63 -40.91
N ILE A 168 -8.78 -13.83 -41.83
CA ILE A 168 -8.37 -12.46 -41.55
C ILE A 168 -9.62 -11.58 -41.39
N ALA A 169 -9.79 -10.98 -40.21
CA ALA A 169 -10.91 -10.11 -39.90
C ALA A 169 -10.49 -8.88 -39.09
N LEU A 170 -11.12 -7.72 -39.36
CA LEU A 170 -11.03 -6.53 -38.52
C LEU A 170 -12.17 -6.56 -37.50
N ALA A 171 -11.85 -6.25 -36.25
CA ALA A 171 -12.78 -6.36 -35.12
C ALA A 171 -12.80 -5.06 -34.29
N GLY A 172 -13.99 -4.67 -33.82
CA GLY A 172 -14.20 -3.59 -32.87
C GLY A 172 -13.79 -3.97 -31.43
N PRO A 173 -13.69 -2.97 -30.52
CA PRO A 173 -13.16 -3.15 -29.17
C PRO A 173 -14.01 -4.06 -28.26
N PHE A 174 -15.23 -4.39 -28.70
CA PHE A 174 -16.16 -5.25 -27.97
C PHE A 174 -16.60 -6.48 -28.77
N ASP A 175 -15.96 -6.77 -29.91
CA ASP A 175 -16.36 -7.89 -30.76
C ASP A 175 -16.00 -9.26 -30.17
N ASP A 176 -15.09 -9.30 -29.19
CA ASP A 176 -14.80 -10.46 -28.35
C ASP A 176 -15.63 -10.47 -27.05
N PHE A 177 -16.54 -9.51 -26.87
CA PHE A 177 -17.44 -9.47 -25.73
C PHE A 177 -18.78 -10.13 -26.06
N VAL A 178 -19.22 -11.00 -25.17
CA VAL A 178 -20.58 -11.52 -25.16
C VAL A 178 -21.51 -10.47 -24.58
N THR A 179 -22.65 -10.28 -25.25
CA THR A 179 -23.75 -9.43 -24.77
C THR A 179 -25.02 -10.25 -24.71
N THR A 180 -25.97 -9.80 -23.89
CA THR A 180 -27.30 -10.42 -23.81
C THR A 180 -28.39 -9.39 -24.08
N ASP A 181 -29.56 -9.86 -24.50
CA ASP A 181 -30.77 -9.05 -24.41
C ASP A 181 -31.06 -8.67 -22.95
N ASN A 182 -31.92 -7.66 -22.74
CA ASN A 182 -32.31 -7.25 -21.40
C ASN A 182 -33.00 -8.40 -20.64
N GLY A 183 -32.38 -8.86 -19.55
CA GLY A 183 -32.80 -10.00 -18.76
C GLY A 183 -32.23 -11.34 -19.24
N GLY A 184 -31.33 -11.36 -20.23
CA GLY A 184 -30.73 -12.58 -20.74
C GLY A 184 -29.82 -13.28 -19.72
N LEU A 185 -29.54 -14.56 -19.96
CA LEU A 185 -28.80 -15.44 -19.07
C LEU A 185 -27.54 -15.99 -19.75
N LEU A 186 -26.40 -15.84 -19.09
CA LEU A 186 -25.16 -16.55 -19.36
C LEU A 186 -24.98 -17.61 -18.27
N ASP A 187 -25.20 -18.87 -18.66
CA ASP A 187 -25.22 -20.00 -17.72
C ASP A 187 -23.90 -20.77 -17.75
N TYR A 188 -22.99 -20.43 -16.82
CA TYR A 188 -21.73 -21.15 -16.61
C TYR A 188 -21.85 -22.19 -15.49
N CYS A 189 -23.07 -22.48 -15.05
CA CYS A 189 -23.33 -23.44 -14.00
C CYS A 189 -23.22 -24.88 -14.54
N ILE A 190 -22.26 -25.61 -13.99
CA ILE A 190 -22.06 -27.03 -14.19
C ILE A 190 -21.95 -27.72 -12.82
N ASN A 191 -22.30 -29.01 -12.78
CA ASN A 191 -22.02 -29.81 -11.60
C ASN A 191 -20.51 -30.07 -11.51
N ASN A 192 -19.87 -29.62 -10.43
CA ASN A 192 -18.43 -29.71 -10.28
C ASN A 192 -17.93 -29.89 -8.84
N THR A 193 -16.62 -30.08 -8.72
CA THR A 193 -15.88 -30.39 -7.49
C THR A 193 -14.71 -29.44 -7.33
N SER A 194 -14.03 -29.50 -6.18
CA SER A 194 -12.86 -28.67 -5.88
C SER A 194 -11.65 -28.93 -6.79
N SER A 195 -11.70 -29.95 -7.66
CA SER A 195 -10.63 -30.30 -8.59
C SER A 195 -10.92 -29.87 -10.03
N ASN A 196 -12.10 -29.32 -10.33
CA ASN A 196 -12.52 -28.94 -11.67
C ASN A 196 -13.39 -27.68 -11.64
N TYR A 197 -12.75 -26.52 -11.58
CA TYR A 197 -13.43 -25.24 -11.59
C TYR A 197 -14.09 -24.98 -12.95
N SER A 198 -15.25 -24.31 -12.92
CA SER A 198 -15.88 -23.76 -14.13
C SER A 198 -15.23 -22.43 -14.47
N ASP A 199 -14.82 -22.26 -15.73
CA ASP A 199 -14.12 -21.08 -16.23
C ASP A 199 -15.10 -20.10 -16.84
N ILE A 200 -15.09 -18.87 -16.30
CA ILE A 200 -15.83 -17.72 -16.84
C ILE A 200 -14.77 -16.79 -17.47
N SER A 201 -14.33 -17.18 -18.67
CA SER A 201 -13.30 -16.47 -19.43
C SER A 201 -13.86 -15.48 -20.45
N ASP A 202 -15.16 -15.57 -20.76
CA ASP A 202 -15.79 -14.65 -21.71
C ASP A 202 -15.72 -13.21 -21.22
N ASN A 203 -15.37 -12.29 -22.11
CA ASN A 203 -15.52 -10.86 -21.86
C ASN A 203 -17.02 -10.52 -21.99
N ILE A 204 -17.57 -9.74 -21.06
CA ILE A 204 -19.02 -9.46 -21.02
C ILE A 204 -19.26 -7.96 -21.14
N LEU A 205 -20.03 -7.57 -22.17
CA LEU A 205 -20.46 -6.18 -22.36
C LEU A 205 -21.91 -6.04 -21.88
N ILE A 206 -22.15 -5.08 -21.01
CA ILE A 206 -23.47 -4.81 -20.43
C ILE A 206 -23.87 -3.37 -20.73
N PRO A 207 -24.52 -3.10 -21.88
CA PRO A 207 -24.90 -1.76 -22.28
C PRO A 207 -25.83 -1.09 -21.26
N HIS A 208 -25.85 0.25 -21.26
CA HIS A 208 -26.74 1.03 -20.41
C HIS A 208 -28.21 0.60 -20.57
N GLY A 209 -28.90 0.32 -19.46
CA GLY A 209 -30.29 -0.12 -19.45
C GLY A 209 -30.51 -1.61 -19.73
N ILE A 210 -29.45 -2.37 -20.01
CA ILE A 210 -29.50 -3.83 -20.16
C ILE A 210 -29.20 -4.50 -18.82
N THR A 211 -29.98 -5.51 -18.47
CA THR A 211 -29.69 -6.43 -17.37
C THR A 211 -29.14 -7.74 -17.93
N THR A 212 -27.99 -8.19 -17.44
CA THR A 212 -27.39 -9.49 -17.78
C THR A 212 -27.32 -10.36 -16.53
N ASN A 213 -27.80 -11.60 -16.62
CA ASN A 213 -27.77 -12.57 -15.55
C ASN A 213 -26.64 -13.57 -15.80
N VAL A 214 -25.81 -13.85 -14.80
CA VAL A 214 -24.73 -14.82 -14.85
C VAL A 214 -24.92 -15.86 -13.75
N ARG A 215 -24.99 -17.13 -14.10
CA ARG A 215 -25.00 -18.24 -13.12
C ARG A 215 -23.61 -18.85 -13.02
N THR A 216 -23.14 -19.00 -11.79
CA THR A 216 -21.84 -19.62 -11.48
C THR A 216 -22.06 -21.02 -10.92
N SER A 217 -21.03 -21.87 -11.05
CA SER A 217 -21.01 -23.19 -10.44
C SER A 217 -20.68 -23.10 -8.94
N ARG A 218 -20.64 -24.23 -8.23
CA ARG A 218 -20.13 -24.27 -6.84
C ARG A 218 -18.66 -23.83 -6.76
N TYR A 219 -17.86 -24.22 -7.75
CA TYR A 219 -16.46 -23.86 -7.90
C TYR A 219 -16.28 -23.13 -9.24
N SER A 220 -16.09 -21.83 -9.23
CA SER A 220 -15.94 -21.03 -10.45
C SER A 220 -14.71 -20.14 -10.37
N GLN A 221 -14.09 -19.85 -11.51
CA GLN A 221 -13.07 -18.83 -11.63
C GLN A 221 -13.42 -17.86 -12.75
N TRP A 222 -13.47 -16.57 -12.43
CA TRP A 222 -13.85 -15.52 -13.35
C TRP A 222 -12.64 -14.70 -13.73
N THR A 223 -12.17 -14.88 -14.96
CA THR A 223 -11.01 -14.18 -15.52
C THR A 223 -11.39 -13.22 -16.65
N GLY A 224 -12.58 -13.39 -17.24
CA GLY A 224 -13.12 -12.51 -18.27
C GLY A 224 -13.36 -11.08 -17.78
N LYS A 225 -13.21 -10.13 -18.71
CA LYS A 225 -13.47 -8.70 -18.47
C LYS A 225 -14.96 -8.43 -18.38
N VAL A 226 -15.34 -7.40 -17.64
CA VAL A 226 -16.71 -6.88 -17.66
C VAL A 226 -16.67 -5.39 -17.94
N TYR A 227 -17.47 -4.97 -18.91
CA TYR A 227 -17.53 -3.57 -19.33
C TYR A 227 -18.99 -3.12 -19.47
N GLY A 228 -19.27 -1.87 -19.12
CA GLY A 228 -20.55 -1.24 -19.40
C GLY A 228 -21.21 -0.57 -18.20
N GLN A 229 -22.41 -0.05 -18.45
CA GLN A 229 -23.16 0.78 -17.50
C GLN A 229 -24.51 0.17 -17.10
N GLY A 230 -24.82 -1.03 -17.62
CA GLY A 230 -26.05 -1.74 -17.29
C GLY A 230 -25.96 -2.48 -15.95
N ARG A 231 -26.83 -3.46 -15.75
CA ARG A 231 -26.95 -4.24 -14.53
C ARG A 231 -26.42 -5.66 -14.72
N LEU A 232 -25.46 -6.07 -13.90
CA LEU A 232 -24.97 -7.44 -13.80
C LEU A 232 -25.60 -8.13 -12.59
N ASN A 233 -26.36 -9.20 -12.80
CA ASN A 233 -26.82 -10.08 -11.72
C ASN A 233 -25.94 -11.34 -11.69
N ILE A 234 -25.29 -11.61 -10.58
CA ILE A 234 -24.45 -12.80 -10.35
C ILE A 234 -25.19 -13.74 -9.40
N TYR A 235 -25.58 -14.90 -9.92
CA TYR A 235 -26.20 -16.00 -9.18
C TYR A 235 -25.12 -16.98 -8.75
N THR A 236 -24.77 -16.93 -7.47
CA THR A 236 -23.59 -17.62 -6.90
C THR A 236 -23.91 -19.05 -6.50
N GLY A 237 -23.31 -20.03 -7.21
CA GLY A 237 -23.60 -21.46 -7.04
C GLY A 237 -22.96 -22.10 -5.80
N GLY A 238 -22.06 -21.40 -5.10
CA GLY A 238 -21.57 -21.86 -3.80
C GLY A 238 -20.14 -21.46 -3.43
N GLU A 239 -19.48 -22.39 -2.75
CA GLU A 239 -18.36 -22.21 -1.81
C GLU A 239 -17.12 -21.45 -2.32
N ARG A 240 -16.81 -21.49 -3.62
CA ARG A 240 -15.61 -20.83 -4.18
C ARG A 240 -15.85 -20.32 -5.61
N SER A 241 -16.64 -19.26 -5.75
CA SER A 241 -16.68 -18.47 -6.98
C SER A 241 -15.67 -17.34 -6.92
N TYR A 242 -14.48 -17.56 -7.48
CA TYR A 242 -13.39 -16.59 -7.51
C TYR A 242 -13.66 -15.47 -8.51
N ILE A 243 -13.45 -14.23 -8.06
CA ILE A 243 -13.18 -13.11 -8.95
C ILE A 243 -11.66 -13.09 -9.19
N GLY A 244 -11.23 -13.76 -10.25
CA GLY A 244 -9.83 -14.14 -10.52
C GLY A 244 -9.68 -15.65 -10.74
N SER A 245 -8.45 -16.15 -10.70
CA SER A 245 -8.14 -17.58 -10.87
C SER A 245 -7.92 -18.32 -9.55
N GLN A 246 -8.23 -19.62 -9.54
CA GLN A 246 -7.92 -20.47 -8.38
C GLN A 246 -6.40 -20.60 -8.14
N SER A 247 -5.61 -20.60 -9.22
CA SER A 247 -4.14 -20.74 -9.16
C SER A 247 -3.47 -19.58 -8.43
N SER A 248 -3.98 -18.36 -8.60
CA SER A 248 -3.55 -17.17 -7.86
C SER A 248 -4.30 -17.00 -6.54
N LYS A 249 -5.25 -17.89 -6.23
CA LYS A 249 -6.24 -17.72 -5.15
C LYS A 249 -6.96 -16.38 -5.25
N GLY A 250 -7.22 -15.91 -6.47
CA GLY A 250 -7.82 -14.61 -6.76
C GLY A 250 -6.91 -13.40 -6.53
N SER A 251 -5.59 -13.58 -6.28
CA SER A 251 -4.67 -12.45 -6.11
C SER A 251 -4.46 -11.65 -7.41
N THR A 252 -4.78 -12.26 -8.54
CA THR A 252 -4.90 -11.58 -9.84
C THR A 252 -6.38 -11.38 -10.14
N THR A 253 -6.79 -10.12 -10.24
CA THR A 253 -8.18 -9.74 -10.46
C THR A 253 -8.46 -9.53 -11.94
N PRO A 254 -9.63 -9.93 -12.45
CA PRO A 254 -10.03 -9.58 -13.81
C PRO A 254 -10.19 -8.06 -13.94
N ASP A 255 -10.02 -7.53 -15.16
CA ASP A 255 -10.20 -6.10 -15.43
C ASP A 255 -11.69 -5.77 -15.60
N TRP A 256 -12.28 -5.20 -14.55
CA TRP A 256 -13.64 -4.69 -14.54
C TRP A 256 -13.67 -3.17 -14.37
N SER A 257 -12.56 -2.50 -14.68
CA SER A 257 -12.43 -1.05 -14.51
C SER A 257 -13.45 -0.26 -15.34
N GLY A 258 -13.93 -0.85 -16.43
CA GLY A 258 -15.02 -0.32 -17.27
C GLY A 258 -16.45 -0.70 -16.87
N MET A 259 -16.66 -1.50 -15.82
CA MET A 259 -18.00 -1.79 -15.30
C MET A 259 -18.44 -0.70 -14.32
N THR A 260 -19.07 0.36 -14.83
CA THR A 260 -19.54 1.48 -14.00
C THR A 260 -21.02 1.40 -13.64
N GLY A 261 -21.68 0.32 -14.04
CA GLY A 261 -23.09 0.04 -13.73
C GLY A 261 -23.30 -0.58 -12.36
N SER A 262 -24.44 -1.28 -12.19
CA SER A 262 -24.74 -1.97 -10.93
C SER A 262 -24.42 -3.46 -11.01
N VAL A 263 -23.89 -4.01 -9.91
CA VAL A 263 -23.59 -5.44 -9.73
C VAL A 263 -24.42 -5.95 -8.57
N HIS A 264 -25.20 -7.01 -8.80
CA HIS A 264 -26.08 -7.61 -7.80
C HIS A 264 -25.68 -9.05 -7.58
N VAL A 265 -25.45 -9.44 -6.32
CA VAL A 265 -25.00 -10.79 -5.97
C VAL A 265 -26.12 -11.52 -5.24
N TYR A 266 -26.55 -12.65 -5.80
CA TYR A 266 -27.63 -13.50 -5.30
C TYR A 266 -27.12 -14.89 -4.91
N PRO A 267 -27.71 -15.57 -3.92
CA PRO A 267 -27.47 -16.98 -3.72
C PRO A 267 -28.15 -17.82 -4.82
N TYR A 268 -27.50 -18.88 -5.29
CA TYR A 268 -28.06 -19.81 -6.26
C TYR A 268 -27.99 -21.25 -5.74
N LYS A 269 -29.12 -21.73 -5.22
CA LYS A 269 -29.18 -23.01 -4.50
C LYS A 269 -29.47 -24.22 -5.39
N ASP A 270 -29.94 -24.00 -6.63
CA ASP A 270 -30.28 -25.10 -7.53
C ASP A 270 -29.07 -25.94 -7.98
N VAL A 271 -27.85 -25.40 -7.85
CA VAL A 271 -26.59 -26.14 -8.12
C VAL A 271 -26.34 -27.18 -7.03
N ILE A 272 -26.50 -26.75 -5.78
CA ILE A 272 -26.29 -27.57 -4.59
C ILE A 272 -27.06 -26.98 -3.42
N ASP A 273 -27.88 -27.82 -2.78
CA ASP A 273 -28.75 -27.41 -1.68
C ASP A 273 -27.99 -27.06 -0.38
N ASN A 274 -26.72 -27.48 -0.27
CA ASN A 274 -25.90 -27.23 0.91
C ASN A 274 -24.41 -27.05 0.56
N CYS A 275 -23.86 -25.89 0.89
CA CYS A 275 -22.43 -25.58 0.82
C CYS A 275 -22.04 -24.57 1.91
N GLY A 276 -20.75 -24.26 2.06
CA GLY A 276 -20.27 -23.36 3.12
C GLY A 276 -20.92 -21.97 3.09
N PHE A 277 -21.04 -21.38 1.91
CA PHE A 277 -21.78 -20.14 1.64
C PHE A 277 -22.08 -20.03 0.14
N TYR A 278 -23.04 -19.18 -0.24
CA TYR A 278 -23.34 -18.83 -1.62
C TYR A 278 -22.84 -17.41 -1.86
N GLY A 279 -21.75 -17.25 -2.62
CA GLY A 279 -21.13 -15.94 -2.69
C GLY A 279 -19.91 -15.81 -3.58
N LEU A 280 -19.27 -14.66 -3.49
CA LEU A 280 -18.00 -14.37 -4.15
C LEU A 280 -16.84 -14.53 -3.19
N LEU A 281 -15.74 -15.07 -3.70
CA LEU A 281 -14.49 -15.22 -2.97
C LEU A 281 -13.44 -14.31 -3.62
N MET A 282 -12.91 -13.38 -2.83
CA MET A 282 -12.05 -12.31 -3.30
C MET A 282 -10.68 -12.34 -2.62
N ASN A 283 -9.66 -11.77 -3.25
CA ASN A 283 -8.34 -11.64 -2.68
C ASN A 283 -7.65 -10.39 -3.25
N SER A 284 -6.56 -9.97 -2.63
CA SER A 284 -5.71 -8.86 -3.08
C SER A 284 -4.23 -9.15 -2.79
N GLY A 285 -3.35 -8.17 -2.98
CA GLY A 285 -1.94 -8.33 -2.62
C GLY A 285 -1.71 -8.06 -1.13
N THR A 286 -0.46 -7.75 -0.76
CA THR A 286 -0.15 -7.29 0.60
C THR A 286 -0.96 -6.02 0.91
N PHE A 287 -1.68 -6.05 2.02
CA PHE A 287 -2.55 -4.96 2.46
C PHE A 287 -2.13 -4.47 3.85
N GLN A 288 -2.07 -3.16 4.00
CA GLN A 288 -1.70 -2.45 5.22
C GLN A 288 -2.83 -1.48 5.55
N PRO A 289 -3.65 -1.75 6.59
CA PRO A 289 -4.80 -0.92 6.91
C PRO A 289 -4.43 0.52 7.29
N ASP A 290 -3.22 0.75 7.82
CA ASP A 290 -2.69 2.08 8.14
C ASP A 290 -2.02 2.80 6.96
N ASN A 291 -1.83 2.14 5.81
CA ASN A 291 -1.19 2.70 4.62
C ASN A 291 -1.88 2.20 3.35
N LEU A 292 -3.02 2.81 3.01
CA LEU A 292 -3.79 2.41 1.83
C LEU A 292 -3.03 2.67 0.53
N ASP A 293 -2.25 3.74 0.45
CA ASP A 293 -1.50 4.11 -0.76
C ASP A 293 -0.35 3.13 -1.04
N GLY A 294 0.27 2.59 0.01
CA GLY A 294 1.25 1.50 -0.09
C GLY A 294 0.63 0.11 -0.23
N SER A 295 -0.70 -0.02 -0.20
CA SER A 295 -1.39 -1.30 -0.22
C SER A 295 -1.75 -1.77 -1.62
N ARG A 296 -1.64 -3.08 -1.84
CA ARG A 296 -2.13 -3.73 -3.06
C ARG A 296 -3.59 -4.12 -2.89
N ILE A 297 -4.48 -3.19 -3.14
CA ILE A 297 -5.94 -3.33 -2.97
C ILE A 297 -6.57 -4.00 -4.21
N ASN A 298 -7.60 -4.82 -4.00
CA ASN A 298 -8.44 -5.29 -5.10
C ASN A 298 -9.52 -4.25 -5.38
N GLU A 299 -9.49 -3.68 -6.59
CA GLU A 299 -10.36 -2.58 -7.01
C GLU A 299 -11.40 -2.99 -8.06
N VAL A 300 -11.66 -4.29 -8.22
CA VAL A 300 -12.59 -4.81 -9.24
C VAL A 300 -14.00 -4.19 -9.14
N PHE A 301 -14.41 -3.79 -7.93
CA PHE A 301 -15.70 -3.14 -7.66
C PHE A 301 -15.59 -1.64 -7.35
N ALA A 302 -14.39 -1.05 -7.42
CA ALA A 302 -14.21 0.38 -7.24
C ALA A 302 -15.06 1.25 -8.19
N PRO A 303 -15.28 0.90 -9.47
CA PRO A 303 -16.10 1.71 -10.36
C PRO A 303 -17.61 1.45 -10.24
N SER A 304 -18.04 0.34 -9.62
CA SER A 304 -19.42 -0.16 -9.68
C SER A 304 -20.25 0.14 -8.42
N GLU A 305 -21.56 0.04 -8.56
CA GLU A 305 -22.50 -0.01 -7.44
C GLU A 305 -22.88 -1.46 -7.12
N VAL A 306 -22.42 -1.99 -5.98
CA VAL A 306 -22.61 -3.38 -5.59
C VAL A 306 -23.74 -3.52 -4.59
N THR A 307 -24.68 -4.42 -4.85
CA THR A 307 -25.73 -4.85 -3.92
C THR A 307 -25.58 -6.34 -3.60
N LEU A 308 -25.37 -6.65 -2.32
CA LEU A 308 -25.34 -8.02 -1.81
C LEU A 308 -26.73 -8.39 -1.26
N HIS A 309 -27.40 -9.33 -1.93
CA HIS A 309 -28.76 -9.72 -1.58
C HIS A 309 -28.82 -10.73 -0.44
N ALA A 310 -30.00 -10.86 0.20
CA ALA A 310 -30.23 -11.79 1.29
C ALA A 310 -29.78 -13.22 0.96
N GLY A 311 -29.01 -13.84 1.87
CA GLY A 311 -28.44 -15.18 1.71
C GLY A 311 -27.15 -15.26 0.87
N ALA A 312 -26.73 -14.16 0.23
CA ALA A 312 -25.44 -14.09 -0.45
C ALA A 312 -24.31 -13.66 0.51
N THR A 313 -23.08 -14.06 0.19
CA THR A 313 -21.88 -13.73 0.96
C THR A 313 -20.79 -13.14 0.06
N ILE A 314 -20.01 -12.19 0.57
CA ILE A 314 -18.70 -11.88 -0.01
C ILE A 314 -17.67 -12.23 1.05
N ALA A 315 -16.73 -13.11 0.72
CA ALA A 315 -15.66 -13.54 1.60
C ALA A 315 -14.28 -13.22 0.99
N VAL A 316 -13.26 -13.18 1.84
CA VAL A 316 -11.87 -12.87 1.42
C VAL A 316 -10.98 -14.10 1.60
N GLU A 317 -9.95 -14.30 0.75
CA GLU A 317 -9.05 -15.45 0.80
C GLU A 317 -7.60 -15.07 1.13
N SER A 318 -7.01 -15.73 2.14
CA SER A 318 -5.57 -15.83 2.45
C SER A 318 -4.79 -14.52 2.65
N GLY A 319 -4.23 -14.35 3.86
CA GLY A 319 -3.35 -13.21 4.21
C GLY A 319 -4.15 -11.96 4.57
N THR A 320 -3.47 -10.91 5.04
CA THR A 320 -4.12 -9.63 5.32
C THR A 320 -4.44 -8.93 4.00
N ARG A 321 -5.73 -8.66 3.73
CA ARG A 321 -6.24 -8.25 2.42
C ARG A 321 -7.27 -7.13 2.52
N GLY A 322 -7.28 -6.26 1.51
CA GLY A 322 -8.27 -5.19 1.33
C GLY A 322 -8.97 -5.27 -0.01
N ILE A 323 -10.30 -5.14 0.00
CA ILE A 323 -11.16 -5.07 -1.18
C ILE A 323 -11.88 -3.72 -1.18
N ARG A 324 -11.80 -2.96 -2.29
CA ARG A 324 -12.40 -1.63 -2.43
C ARG A 324 -13.64 -1.65 -3.29
N PHE A 325 -14.66 -0.94 -2.83
CA PHE A 325 -15.97 -0.82 -3.45
C PHE A 325 -16.28 0.66 -3.74
N GLY A 326 -16.80 0.92 -4.94
CA GLY A 326 -17.42 2.18 -5.32
C GLY A 326 -18.53 2.52 -4.35
N LEU A 327 -19.62 1.74 -4.45
CA LEU A 327 -20.66 1.67 -3.45
C LEU A 327 -20.96 0.21 -3.09
N LEU A 328 -21.15 -0.08 -1.81
CA LEU A 328 -21.56 -1.38 -1.31
C LEU A 328 -22.82 -1.24 -0.46
N SER A 329 -23.90 -1.84 -0.91
CA SER A 329 -25.13 -2.03 -0.13
C SER A 329 -25.33 -3.51 0.16
N THR A 330 -25.82 -3.84 1.34
CA THR A 330 -26.08 -5.22 1.75
C THR A 330 -27.47 -5.33 2.36
N GLU A 331 -28.24 -6.34 1.99
CA GLU A 331 -29.58 -6.61 2.55
C GLU A 331 -29.50 -7.41 3.86
N GLU A 332 -30.55 -7.35 4.67
CA GLU A 332 -30.69 -8.21 5.84
C GLU A 332 -30.60 -9.70 5.44
N GLY A 333 -29.83 -10.48 6.20
CA GLY A 333 -29.56 -11.90 5.89
C GLY A 333 -28.44 -12.14 4.88
N SER A 334 -27.82 -11.09 4.32
CA SER A 334 -26.55 -11.20 3.59
C SER A 334 -25.34 -11.17 4.55
N THR A 335 -24.14 -11.45 4.04
CA THR A 335 -22.93 -11.55 4.88
C THR A 335 -21.68 -10.98 4.22
N LEU A 336 -20.95 -10.15 4.96
CA LEU A 336 -19.54 -9.84 4.69
C LEU A 336 -18.68 -10.66 5.66
N ASP A 337 -17.91 -11.61 5.12
CA ASP A 337 -17.15 -12.58 5.90
C ASP A 337 -15.63 -12.41 5.73
N GLY A 338 -14.89 -12.70 6.81
CA GLY A 338 -13.44 -12.79 6.75
C GLY A 338 -12.97 -14.04 6.02
N TYR A 339 -11.73 -14.43 6.29
CA TYR A 339 -11.21 -15.65 5.70
C TYR A 339 -12.03 -16.88 6.11
N TYR A 340 -12.53 -17.63 5.13
CA TYR A 340 -13.39 -18.79 5.38
C TYR A 340 -12.64 -20.01 5.95
N LYS A 341 -11.30 -19.98 6.04
CA LYS A 341 -10.51 -21.00 6.75
C LYS A 341 -9.87 -20.39 8.00
N LYS A 342 -9.62 -21.21 9.02
CA LYS A 342 -8.88 -20.79 10.22
C LYS A 342 -7.51 -20.19 9.86
N SER A 343 -7.27 -18.95 10.29
CA SER A 343 -5.99 -18.23 10.15
C SER A 343 -5.88 -17.14 11.22
N SER A 344 -4.84 -16.30 11.15
CA SER A 344 -4.65 -15.07 11.92
C SER A 344 -4.72 -13.82 11.02
N ALA A 345 -5.26 -13.98 9.81
CA ALA A 345 -5.28 -12.93 8.80
C ALA A 345 -6.48 -12.00 8.97
N ASN A 346 -6.28 -10.71 8.69
CA ASN A 346 -7.33 -9.69 8.75
C ASN A 346 -7.88 -9.41 7.34
N SER A 347 -9.20 -9.24 7.23
CA SER A 347 -9.88 -8.91 5.97
C SER A 347 -10.55 -7.56 6.08
N TYR A 348 -10.32 -6.65 5.13
CA TYR A 348 -10.84 -5.30 5.17
C TYR A 348 -11.72 -5.00 3.96
N TYR A 349 -12.90 -4.45 4.24
CA TYR A 349 -13.80 -3.89 3.24
C TYR A 349 -13.63 -2.37 3.22
N ILE A 350 -13.15 -1.84 2.09
CA ILE A 350 -12.96 -0.41 1.88
C ILE A 350 -14.16 0.11 1.09
N ILE A 351 -14.87 1.06 1.67
CA ILE A 351 -16.20 1.49 1.22
C ILE A 351 -16.27 3.00 1.03
N GLY A 352 -17.08 3.42 0.05
CA GLY A 352 -17.50 4.82 -0.10
C GLY A 352 -16.64 5.66 -1.03
N CYS A 353 -15.76 5.06 -1.84
CA CYS A 353 -14.88 5.82 -2.73
C CYS A 353 -15.62 6.64 -3.80
N ASN A 354 -16.84 6.25 -4.18
CA ASN A 354 -17.68 7.03 -5.08
C ASN A 354 -18.46 8.19 -4.40
N GLY A 355 -18.32 8.34 -3.08
CA GLY A 355 -18.92 9.42 -2.29
C GLY A 355 -20.44 9.33 -2.11
N LYS A 356 -21.09 8.23 -2.48
CA LYS A 356 -22.55 8.04 -2.32
C LYS A 356 -22.90 7.38 -0.98
N ASP A 357 -24.16 7.54 -0.60
CA ASP A 357 -24.72 6.93 0.59
C ASP A 357 -25.10 5.47 0.35
N ALA A 358 -24.91 4.60 1.35
CA ALA A 358 -25.23 3.18 1.26
C ALA A 358 -25.66 2.61 2.62
N THR A 359 -26.30 1.42 2.60
CA THR A 359 -26.71 0.72 3.83
C THR A 359 -26.07 -0.67 3.89
N LEU A 360 -25.44 -0.97 5.03
CA LEU A 360 -24.92 -2.28 5.40
C LEU A 360 -25.90 -2.95 6.39
N ALA A 361 -26.98 -3.55 5.88
CA ALA A 361 -27.97 -4.28 6.69
C ALA A 361 -27.62 -5.76 6.93
N GLY A 362 -26.63 -6.30 6.22
CA GLY A 362 -26.14 -7.66 6.40
C GLY A 362 -25.29 -7.82 7.66
N LYS A 363 -24.91 -9.07 7.95
CA LYS A 363 -24.00 -9.37 9.06
C LYS A 363 -22.55 -9.21 8.61
N ILE A 364 -21.77 -8.47 9.38
CA ILE A 364 -20.31 -8.31 9.18
C ILE A 364 -19.61 -9.07 10.29
N TYR A 365 -18.98 -10.21 9.97
CA TYR A 365 -18.39 -11.08 10.98
C TYR A 365 -17.31 -12.01 10.40
N ASN A 366 -16.67 -12.80 11.26
CA ASN A 366 -15.75 -13.87 10.88
C ASN A 366 -16.38 -15.26 11.15
N SER A 367 -16.57 -16.08 10.11
CA SER A 367 -17.11 -17.44 10.23
C SER A 367 -16.17 -18.45 10.88
N GLN A 368 -14.85 -18.19 10.80
CA GLN A 368 -13.83 -19.04 11.39
C GLN A 368 -13.10 -18.36 12.54
N ALA A 369 -12.78 -19.16 13.56
CA ALA A 369 -11.99 -18.71 14.69
C ALA A 369 -10.58 -18.24 14.26
N GLY A 370 -10.13 -17.13 14.81
CA GLY A 370 -8.79 -16.56 14.60
C GLY A 370 -8.71 -15.43 13.56
N ASN A 371 -9.63 -15.38 12.59
CA ASN A 371 -9.68 -14.30 11.60
C ASN A 371 -10.43 -13.07 12.13
N LYS A 372 -10.14 -11.90 11.56
CA LYS A 372 -10.85 -10.67 11.88
C LYS A 372 -11.35 -9.96 10.62
N VAL A 373 -12.48 -9.28 10.74
CA VAL A 373 -13.04 -8.43 9.68
C VAL A 373 -13.00 -6.98 10.11
N GLY A 374 -12.58 -6.12 9.19
CA GLY A 374 -12.49 -4.67 9.38
C GLY A 374 -13.24 -3.91 8.29
N LEU A 375 -13.60 -2.67 8.62
CA LEU A 375 -14.27 -1.75 7.72
C LEU A 375 -13.47 -0.46 7.62
N ILE A 376 -13.21 0.02 6.41
CA ILE A 376 -12.52 1.29 6.16
C ILE A 376 -13.42 2.16 5.31
N LYS A 377 -13.85 3.29 5.87
CA LYS A 377 -14.74 4.25 5.23
C LYS A 377 -13.95 5.44 4.70
N GLU A 378 -14.00 5.62 3.38
CA GLU A 378 -13.43 6.74 2.63
C GLU A 378 -14.51 7.50 1.83
N GLY A 379 -14.16 8.63 1.24
CA GLY A 379 -15.09 9.50 0.49
C GLY A 379 -16.16 10.17 1.36
N ASN A 380 -16.96 11.05 0.75
CA ASN A 380 -17.83 11.98 1.50
C ASN A 380 -19.19 11.41 1.93
N GLY A 381 -19.61 10.27 1.36
CA GLY A 381 -20.93 9.68 1.60
C GLY A 381 -21.13 9.12 3.01
N THR A 382 -22.38 8.75 3.31
CA THR A 382 -22.83 8.14 4.55
C THR A 382 -23.05 6.64 4.39
N TYR A 383 -22.40 5.84 5.22
CA TYR A 383 -22.66 4.40 5.30
C TYR A 383 -23.41 4.06 6.58
N THR A 384 -24.64 3.59 6.43
CA THR A 384 -25.50 3.23 7.55
C THR A 384 -25.34 1.75 7.88
N ILE A 385 -24.97 1.42 9.11
CA ILE A 385 -24.94 0.06 9.63
C ILE A 385 -26.21 -0.16 10.44
N SER A 386 -27.09 -1.05 9.97
CA SER A 386 -28.39 -1.33 10.62
C SER A 386 -28.46 -2.71 11.29
N GLY A 387 -27.48 -3.58 11.08
CA GLY A 387 -27.40 -4.90 11.71
C GLY A 387 -27.16 -4.82 13.23
N ASN A 388 -27.81 -5.70 14.00
CA ASN A 388 -27.72 -5.74 15.47
C ASN A 388 -26.65 -6.71 16.03
N ASP A 389 -26.00 -7.51 15.19
CA ASP A 389 -25.16 -8.64 15.62
C ASP A 389 -23.88 -8.75 14.78
N ASN A 390 -23.15 -7.64 14.69
CA ASN A 390 -21.89 -7.55 13.94
C ASN A 390 -20.67 -7.84 14.84
N ASN A 391 -19.61 -8.40 14.26
CA ASN A 391 -18.31 -8.56 14.90
C ASN A 391 -17.19 -8.02 13.99
N ILE A 392 -17.00 -6.70 14.03
CA ILE A 392 -16.00 -6.00 13.21
C ILE A 392 -14.67 -5.91 14.00
N ALA A 393 -14.13 -7.08 14.33
CA ALA A 393 -13.02 -7.24 15.28
C ALA A 393 -11.67 -6.69 14.79
N ALA A 394 -11.49 -6.45 13.49
CA ALA A 394 -10.30 -5.75 12.97
C ALA A 394 -10.45 -4.22 13.02
N GLY A 395 -11.59 -3.72 13.53
CA GLY A 395 -11.88 -2.31 13.72
C GLY A 395 -12.65 -1.65 12.58
N ILE A 396 -13.19 -0.47 12.87
CA ILE A 396 -13.83 0.43 11.91
C ILE A 396 -12.98 1.69 11.84
N ARG A 397 -12.55 2.07 10.63
CA ARG A 397 -11.77 3.28 10.38
C ARG A 397 -12.58 4.23 9.53
N ILE A 398 -12.92 5.40 10.09
CA ILE A 398 -13.67 6.43 9.36
C ILE A 398 -12.67 7.50 8.94
N LEU A 399 -12.07 7.32 7.75
CA LEU A 399 -11.08 8.25 7.20
C LEU A 399 -11.75 9.54 6.74
N ALA A 400 -12.91 9.43 6.09
CA ALA A 400 -13.70 10.55 5.60
C ALA A 400 -15.20 10.22 5.51
N GLY A 401 -16.03 11.26 5.44
CA GLY A 401 -17.48 11.12 5.36
C GLY A 401 -18.07 10.59 6.67
N LYS A 402 -19.14 9.80 6.57
CA LYS A 402 -19.96 9.41 7.73
C LYS A 402 -20.15 7.90 7.81
N VAL A 403 -20.03 7.32 9.00
CA VAL A 403 -20.64 6.01 9.34
C VAL A 403 -21.75 6.26 10.34
N SER A 404 -22.96 5.83 10.02
CA SER A 404 -24.13 5.97 10.89
C SER A 404 -24.48 4.62 11.50
N ALA A 405 -24.35 4.47 12.82
CA ALA A 405 -24.83 3.31 13.55
C ALA A 405 -26.32 3.47 13.81
N ASP A 406 -27.16 2.89 12.95
CA ASP A 406 -28.63 2.97 13.03
C ASP A 406 -29.26 1.57 13.19
N ASN A 407 -28.59 0.71 13.96
CA ASN A 407 -29.16 -0.55 14.39
C ASN A 407 -30.23 -0.32 15.47
N ASN A 408 -31.14 -1.28 15.66
CA ASN A 408 -32.16 -1.19 16.70
C ASN A 408 -31.54 -1.47 18.09
N ALA A 409 -31.10 -0.43 18.78
CA ALA A 409 -30.43 -0.53 20.09
C ALA A 409 -31.28 -1.24 21.15
N ALA A 410 -32.61 -1.06 21.14
CA ALA A 410 -33.50 -1.71 22.09
C ALA A 410 -33.60 -3.23 21.83
N GLU A 411 -33.63 -3.63 20.57
CA GLU A 411 -33.58 -5.06 20.20
C GLU A 411 -32.22 -5.67 20.49
N ALA A 412 -31.13 -4.93 20.27
CA ALA A 412 -29.77 -5.37 20.62
C ALA A 412 -29.66 -5.59 22.14
N GLU A 413 -30.17 -4.67 22.96
CA GLU A 413 -30.19 -4.80 24.43
C GLU A 413 -31.06 -5.99 24.88
N ALA A 414 -32.29 -6.10 24.38
CA ALA A 414 -33.20 -7.20 24.73
C ALA A 414 -32.65 -8.57 24.30
N GLY A 415 -31.96 -8.62 23.15
CA GLY A 415 -31.38 -9.82 22.58
C GLY A 415 -29.96 -10.12 23.05
N LYS A 416 -29.34 -9.27 23.87
CA LYS A 416 -27.92 -9.34 24.28
C LYS A 416 -26.97 -9.48 23.08
N LYS A 417 -27.17 -8.64 22.06
CA LYS A 417 -26.40 -8.65 20.80
C LYS A 417 -25.31 -7.58 20.80
N SER A 418 -24.32 -7.73 19.94
CA SER A 418 -23.14 -6.85 19.83
C SER A 418 -23.39 -5.46 19.23
N GLY A 419 -24.61 -5.19 18.76
CA GLY A 419 -24.97 -3.93 18.10
C GLY A 419 -24.33 -3.76 16.72
N ALA A 420 -24.19 -2.50 16.28
CA ALA A 420 -23.70 -2.18 14.93
C ALA A 420 -22.23 -2.57 14.70
N THR A 421 -21.39 -2.60 15.74
CA THR A 421 -19.93 -2.66 15.60
C THR A 421 -19.30 -3.95 16.12
N GLY A 422 -19.88 -4.59 17.14
CA GLY A 422 -19.20 -5.62 17.91
C GLY A 422 -18.35 -5.04 19.03
N LYS A 423 -17.90 -5.87 19.98
CA LYS A 423 -17.14 -5.42 21.17
C LYS A 423 -15.62 -5.52 21.04
N ASN A 424 -15.13 -6.37 20.13
CA ASN A 424 -13.71 -6.75 20.08
C ASN A 424 -12.84 -5.79 19.26
N GLY A 425 -13.45 -4.90 18.48
CA GLY A 425 -12.77 -3.95 17.61
C GLY A 425 -12.61 -2.57 18.25
N THR A 426 -11.97 -1.67 17.51
CA THR A 426 -11.95 -0.24 17.83
C THR A 426 -12.55 0.55 16.66
N VAL A 427 -13.43 1.50 16.98
CA VAL A 427 -13.92 2.50 16.02
C VAL A 427 -12.99 3.71 16.11
N THR A 428 -12.25 3.99 15.05
CA THR A 428 -11.39 5.19 14.95
C THR A 428 -12.05 6.20 14.03
N VAL A 429 -12.40 7.35 14.58
CA VAL A 429 -12.98 8.48 13.83
C VAL A 429 -11.86 9.50 13.56
N PHE A 430 -11.29 9.49 12.36
CA PHE A 430 -10.23 10.43 11.97
C PHE A 430 -10.78 11.85 11.77
N LYS A 431 -9.90 12.87 11.70
CA LYS A 431 -10.30 14.29 11.66
C LYS A 431 -11.39 14.62 10.62
N ALA A 432 -11.32 14.03 9.44
CA ALA A 432 -12.31 14.22 8.36
C ALA A 432 -13.52 13.26 8.44
N GLY A 433 -13.49 12.30 9.36
CA GLY A 433 -14.53 11.30 9.58
C GLY A 433 -15.61 11.74 10.58
N THR A 434 -16.77 11.11 10.47
CA THR A 434 -17.90 11.30 11.37
C THR A 434 -18.53 9.96 11.75
N LEU A 435 -18.71 9.72 13.05
CA LEU A 435 -19.57 8.68 13.58
C LEU A 435 -20.93 9.29 13.98
N SER A 436 -22.03 8.72 13.50
CA SER A 436 -23.38 9.21 13.78
C SER A 436 -24.37 8.09 14.08
N GLY A 437 -25.64 8.43 14.23
CA GLY A 437 -26.74 7.49 14.25
C GLY A 437 -27.50 7.42 15.57
N THR A 438 -28.49 6.53 15.61
CA THR A 438 -29.45 6.37 16.71
C THR A 438 -29.35 5.02 17.43
N GLY A 439 -28.42 4.18 17.00
CA GLY A 439 -28.22 2.81 17.46
C GLY A 439 -27.23 2.68 18.61
N SER A 440 -26.53 1.54 18.60
CA SER A 440 -25.59 1.13 19.65
C SER A 440 -24.20 0.78 19.12
N VAL A 441 -23.16 1.32 19.75
CA VAL A 441 -21.74 1.04 19.48
C VAL A 441 -21.14 0.33 20.68
N ALA A 442 -20.75 -0.94 20.52
CA ALA A 442 -20.15 -1.74 21.60
C ALA A 442 -18.61 -1.65 21.64
N SER A 443 -17.98 -1.34 20.51
CA SER A 443 -16.52 -1.21 20.40
C SER A 443 -15.98 0.00 21.17
N ARG A 444 -14.74 -0.11 21.64
CA ARG A 444 -13.94 1.06 22.04
C ARG A 444 -13.92 2.08 20.91
N THR A 445 -13.99 3.36 21.23
CA THR A 445 -14.05 4.44 20.23
C THR A 445 -12.98 5.50 20.47
N GLU A 446 -12.11 5.76 19.49
CA GLU A 446 -11.10 6.83 19.46
C GLU A 446 -11.59 7.96 18.54
N VAL A 447 -11.67 9.20 19.05
CA VAL A 447 -12.34 10.32 18.37
C VAL A 447 -11.40 11.50 18.12
N TYR A 448 -10.89 11.61 16.89
CA TYR A 448 -10.18 12.79 16.35
C TYR A 448 -11.10 13.68 15.52
N GLY A 449 -12.09 13.08 14.86
CA GLY A 449 -13.11 13.78 14.06
C GLY A 449 -14.37 14.12 14.85
N LYS A 450 -15.53 13.72 14.31
CA LYS A 450 -16.84 14.14 14.84
C LYS A 450 -17.67 12.96 15.31
N ILE A 451 -18.32 13.10 16.47
CA ILE A 451 -19.49 12.31 16.85
C ILE A 451 -20.72 13.19 16.69
N ILE A 452 -21.73 12.71 15.96
CA ILE A 452 -23.01 13.42 15.79
C ILE A 452 -24.14 12.46 16.16
N PRO A 453 -24.65 12.49 17.40
CA PRO A 453 -25.76 11.63 17.79
C PRO A 453 -27.03 11.97 17.00
N GLY A 454 -27.71 10.94 16.49
CA GLY A 454 -28.77 11.06 15.50
C GLY A 454 -28.28 10.86 14.06
N SER A 455 -29.20 10.57 13.14
CA SER A 455 -28.89 10.40 11.72
C SER A 455 -29.06 11.76 11.01
N GLU A 456 -30.14 11.95 10.23
CA GLU A 456 -30.52 13.24 9.65
C GLU A 456 -31.19 14.16 10.68
N ASN A 457 -31.90 13.57 11.65
CA ASN A 457 -32.53 14.29 12.76
C ASN A 457 -31.73 14.13 14.06
N PRO A 458 -31.94 15.01 15.06
CA PRO A 458 -31.41 14.79 16.40
C PRO A 458 -31.82 13.42 16.95
N GLY A 459 -30.97 12.82 17.77
CA GLY A 459 -31.23 11.49 18.31
C GLY A 459 -30.21 11.02 19.34
N THR A 460 -30.40 9.80 19.83
CA THR A 460 -29.53 9.22 20.86
C THR A 460 -28.58 8.21 20.25
N LEU A 461 -27.27 8.45 20.32
CA LEU A 461 -26.26 7.43 20.02
C LEU A 461 -25.81 6.80 21.33
N THR A 462 -25.93 5.48 21.45
CA THR A 462 -25.61 4.76 22.68
C THR A 462 -24.30 3.99 22.53
N PHE A 463 -23.35 4.18 23.43
CA PHE A 463 -22.14 3.39 23.53
C PHE A 463 -22.34 2.34 24.63
N ALA A 464 -22.53 1.09 24.25
CA ALA A 464 -22.88 0.00 25.17
C ALA A 464 -22.53 -1.38 24.57
N ASP A 465 -21.93 -2.24 25.40
CA ASP A 465 -21.84 -3.68 25.13
C ASP A 465 -23.00 -4.39 25.83
N TYR A 466 -23.90 -5.00 25.06
CA TYR A 466 -25.03 -5.76 25.58
C TYR A 466 -24.77 -7.27 25.68
N GLU A 467 -23.65 -7.77 25.14
CA GLU A 467 -23.29 -9.20 25.22
C GLU A 467 -22.72 -9.58 26.59
N SER A 468 -21.96 -8.68 27.23
CA SER A 468 -21.30 -8.92 28.52
C SER A 468 -21.90 -8.05 29.63
N ALA A 469 -21.82 -8.53 30.88
CA ALA A 469 -22.29 -7.78 32.04
C ALA A 469 -21.24 -6.77 32.57
N SER A 470 -20.07 -6.66 31.92
CA SER A 470 -19.00 -5.72 32.28
C SER A 470 -19.07 -4.47 31.39
N SER A 471 -19.20 -3.30 32.03
CA SER A 471 -19.28 -1.99 31.38
C SER A 471 -17.91 -1.49 30.88
N ASP A 472 -17.25 -2.27 30.02
CA ASP A 472 -15.87 -2.00 29.53
C ASP A 472 -15.82 -1.10 28.28
N VAL A 473 -16.96 -0.53 27.86
CA VAL A 473 -16.99 0.43 26.76
C VAL A 473 -16.20 1.68 27.13
N LYS A 474 -15.29 2.09 26.26
CA LYS A 474 -14.44 3.26 26.45
C LYS A 474 -14.50 4.17 25.23
N VAL A 475 -14.83 5.43 25.45
CA VAL A 475 -14.76 6.50 24.45
C VAL A 475 -13.63 7.44 24.82
N VAL A 476 -12.68 7.61 23.91
CA VAL A 476 -11.52 8.48 24.09
C VAL A 476 -11.62 9.65 23.13
N MET A 477 -11.63 10.84 23.69
CA MET A 477 -11.63 12.08 22.93
C MET A 477 -10.19 12.57 22.77
N HIS A 478 -9.81 12.90 21.55
CA HIS A 478 -8.48 13.45 21.21
C HIS A 478 -8.55 14.96 20.98
N PRO A 479 -7.40 15.66 20.84
CA PRO A 479 -7.38 17.08 20.51
C PRO A 479 -8.22 17.35 19.26
N GLU A 480 -8.97 18.46 19.29
CA GLU A 480 -9.94 18.89 18.25
C GLU A 480 -11.18 17.99 18.02
N GLY A 481 -11.19 16.76 18.53
CA GLY A 481 -12.32 15.84 18.43
C GLY A 481 -13.60 16.47 18.97
N ASN A 482 -14.72 16.31 18.29
CA ASN A 482 -15.93 17.10 18.54
C ASN A 482 -17.20 16.24 18.68
N ILE A 483 -17.93 16.41 19.76
CA ILE A 483 -19.31 15.90 19.90
C ILE A 483 -20.27 17.01 19.52
N ILE A 484 -21.00 16.85 18.42
CA ILE A 484 -21.96 17.83 17.92
C ILE A 484 -23.37 17.41 18.32
N CYS A 485 -23.95 18.12 19.28
CA CYS A 485 -25.31 17.91 19.73
C CYS A 485 -26.27 18.87 19.00
N ARG A 486 -27.09 18.34 18.10
CA ARG A 486 -28.16 19.10 17.44
C ARG A 486 -29.33 19.32 18.39
N VAL A 487 -29.85 20.53 18.49
CA VAL A 487 -30.96 20.88 19.37
C VAL A 487 -32.07 21.50 18.55
N ARG A 488 -33.26 20.88 18.62
CA ARG A 488 -34.50 21.43 18.06
C ARG A 488 -35.41 21.95 19.17
N ASN A 489 -35.71 21.11 20.16
CA ASN A 489 -36.49 21.44 21.36
C ASN A 489 -36.22 20.42 22.49
N THR A 490 -36.81 20.59 23.67
CA THR A 490 -36.56 19.75 24.87
C THR A 490 -37.00 18.28 24.74
N SER A 491 -37.80 17.95 23.71
CA SER A 491 -38.18 16.56 23.40
C SER A 491 -37.39 15.95 22.24
N ASP A 492 -36.62 16.76 21.51
CA ASP A 492 -35.98 16.39 20.26
C ASP A 492 -34.61 17.07 20.14
N TYR A 493 -33.60 16.39 20.67
CA TYR A 493 -32.21 16.84 20.69
C TYR A 493 -31.25 15.64 20.69
N SER A 494 -30.03 15.90 20.23
CA SER A 494 -28.95 14.92 20.15
C SER A 494 -28.32 14.71 21.51
N ARG A 495 -28.13 13.44 21.88
CA ARG A 495 -27.38 13.07 23.08
C ARG A 495 -26.50 11.85 22.85
N ALA A 496 -25.28 11.89 23.38
CA ALA A 496 -24.40 10.73 23.45
C ALA A 496 -24.59 10.05 24.82
N VAL A 497 -24.89 8.76 24.84
CA VAL A 497 -25.10 7.99 26.07
C VAL A 497 -24.01 6.94 26.17
N ILE A 498 -23.08 7.08 27.11
CA ILE A 498 -21.96 6.17 27.30
C ILE A 498 -22.22 5.30 28.53
N LYS A 499 -22.65 4.05 28.32
CA LYS A 499 -22.75 3.03 29.37
C LYS A 499 -21.36 2.45 29.66
N GLY A 500 -20.43 3.30 30.06
CA GLY A 500 -19.00 3.02 30.17
C GLY A 500 -18.19 4.26 30.56
N SER A 501 -16.90 4.26 30.21
CA SER A 501 -15.96 5.36 30.53
C SER A 501 -15.77 6.33 29.37
N ILE A 502 -15.64 7.62 29.70
CA ILE A 502 -15.10 8.64 28.79
C ILE A 502 -13.74 9.14 29.29
N SER A 503 -12.79 9.35 28.38
CA SER A 503 -11.44 9.82 28.72
C SER A 503 -10.92 10.81 27.67
N TYR A 504 -9.91 11.59 28.05
CA TYR A 504 -9.22 12.52 27.16
C TYR A 504 -7.76 12.09 26.97
N SER A 505 -7.29 12.14 25.73
CA SER A 505 -5.89 11.94 25.36
C SER A 505 -5.35 13.22 24.73
N HIS A 506 -4.12 13.60 25.09
CA HIS A 506 -3.41 14.73 24.48
C HIS A 506 -2.81 14.39 23.10
N LYS A 507 -2.93 13.13 22.65
CA LYS A 507 -2.34 12.68 21.39
C LYS A 507 -3.19 13.07 20.18
N THR A 508 -2.61 13.74 19.20
CA THR A 508 -3.22 14.04 17.89
C THR A 508 -3.26 12.81 16.99
N GLU A 509 -3.91 12.92 15.82
CA GLU A 509 -4.00 11.79 14.87
C GLU A 509 -2.64 11.40 14.25
N ASP A 510 -1.71 12.36 14.20
CA ASP A 510 -0.29 12.20 13.87
C ASP A 510 0.55 11.81 15.10
N PHE A 511 -0.08 11.37 16.20
CA PHE A 511 0.57 10.92 17.44
C PHE A 511 1.45 11.97 18.15
N GLU A 512 1.24 13.25 17.84
CA GLU A 512 1.91 14.37 18.51
C GLU A 512 1.18 14.73 19.80
N ASP A 513 1.87 15.30 20.78
CA ASP A 513 1.21 15.86 21.96
C ASP A 513 0.63 17.24 21.63
N SER A 514 -0.58 17.51 22.10
CA SER A 514 -1.25 18.80 21.96
C SER A 514 -2.03 19.16 23.21
N ASP A 515 -1.97 20.44 23.58
CA ASP A 515 -2.74 21.03 24.66
C ASP A 515 -4.16 21.44 24.22
N ILE A 516 -4.51 21.24 22.94
CA ILE A 516 -5.85 21.54 22.43
C ILE A 516 -6.86 20.56 23.03
N MET A 517 -7.88 21.11 23.69
CA MET A 517 -8.99 20.32 24.24
C MET A 517 -9.98 19.87 23.17
N PRO A 518 -10.62 18.69 23.32
CA PRO A 518 -11.78 18.29 22.51
C PRO A 518 -12.94 19.25 22.74
N ARG A 519 -13.92 19.18 21.85
CA ARG A 519 -15.06 20.09 21.77
C ARG A 519 -16.38 19.38 22.01
N ILE A 520 -17.33 20.11 22.60
CA ILE A 520 -18.76 19.80 22.51
C ILE A 520 -19.44 21.00 21.86
N THR A 521 -20.03 20.80 20.68
CA THR A 521 -20.74 21.83 19.95
C THR A 521 -22.25 21.68 20.14
N ILE A 522 -22.90 22.75 20.59
CA ILE A 522 -24.36 22.86 20.59
C ILE A 522 -24.77 23.49 19.25
N ALA A 523 -25.45 22.73 18.40
CA ALA A 523 -25.87 23.17 17.08
C ALA A 523 -27.39 23.27 17.01
N LEU A 524 -27.93 24.46 16.75
CA LEU A 524 -29.38 24.62 16.55
C LEU A 524 -29.79 24.11 15.17
N THR A 525 -30.91 23.39 15.09
CA THR A 525 -31.56 23.08 13.81
C THR A 525 -32.22 24.34 13.24
N GLU A 526 -32.55 24.36 11.93
CA GLU A 526 -33.17 25.52 11.29
C GLU A 526 -34.52 25.93 11.93
N ASP A 527 -35.23 24.96 12.50
CA ASP A 527 -36.53 25.09 13.16
C ASP A 527 -36.44 25.17 14.70
N ALA A 528 -35.24 25.32 15.25
CA ALA A 528 -35.04 25.35 16.69
C ALA A 528 -35.66 26.59 17.35
N SER A 529 -36.34 26.40 18.49
CA SER A 529 -36.94 27.49 19.27
C SER A 529 -36.67 27.31 20.77
N PRO A 530 -35.40 27.41 21.21
CA PRO A 530 -35.03 27.27 22.61
C PRO A 530 -35.68 28.35 23.49
N ALA A 531 -36.28 27.94 24.61
CA ALA A 531 -36.89 28.83 25.59
C ALA A 531 -36.01 28.97 26.85
N VAL A 532 -36.18 30.07 27.59
CA VAL A 532 -35.48 30.28 28.87
C VAL A 532 -35.83 29.14 29.83
N ASN A 533 -34.80 28.56 30.46
CA ASN A 533 -34.83 27.38 31.32
C ASN A 533 -35.03 26.03 30.61
N ASP A 534 -35.01 25.97 29.28
CA ASP A 534 -34.88 24.69 28.59
C ASP A 534 -33.54 24.05 28.95
N GLU A 535 -33.57 22.76 29.28
CA GLU A 535 -32.42 21.93 29.63
C GLU A 535 -32.24 20.79 28.62
N TYR A 536 -30.99 20.52 28.25
CA TYR A 536 -30.62 19.49 27.29
C TYR A 536 -29.43 18.69 27.83
N VAL A 537 -29.62 17.37 27.97
CA VAL A 537 -28.56 16.46 28.41
C VAL A 537 -27.71 16.05 27.21
N LEU A 538 -26.56 16.69 27.02
CA LEU A 538 -25.74 16.52 25.81
C LEU A 538 -24.98 15.18 25.81
N LEU A 539 -24.48 14.79 26.99
CA LEU A 539 -23.64 13.62 27.19
C LEU A 539 -23.94 13.00 28.55
N THR A 540 -24.01 11.67 28.62
CA THR A 540 -23.96 10.91 29.87
C THR A 540 -22.86 9.86 29.82
N ALA A 541 -22.21 9.60 30.96
CA ALA A 541 -21.19 8.56 31.11
C ALA A 541 -21.27 7.88 32.49
N THR A 542 -20.96 6.59 32.56
CA THR A 542 -20.88 5.85 33.84
C THR A 542 -19.61 6.19 34.61
N ALA A 543 -18.52 6.50 33.92
CA ALA A 543 -17.26 6.93 34.52
C ALA A 543 -16.53 7.95 33.65
N LYS A 544 -15.65 8.76 34.27
CA LYS A 544 -14.69 9.62 33.57
C LYS A 544 -13.27 9.35 34.08
N ASP A 545 -12.29 9.31 33.18
CA ASP A 545 -10.87 9.24 33.55
C ASP A 545 -10.32 10.67 33.73
N GLY A 546 -10.13 11.10 34.98
CA GLY A 546 -9.62 12.43 35.36
C GLY A 546 -10.52 13.21 36.33
N GLU A 547 -9.97 14.24 36.98
CA GLU A 547 -10.71 15.04 37.98
C GLU A 547 -11.70 16.04 37.34
N ASP A 548 -11.34 16.61 36.18
CA ASP A 548 -12.11 17.67 35.48
C ASP A 548 -12.65 17.23 34.10
N TRP A 549 -13.61 17.98 33.57
CA TRP A 549 -14.09 17.81 32.19
C TRP A 549 -13.17 18.58 31.23
N ASN A 550 -12.39 17.85 30.44
CA ASN A 550 -11.43 18.41 29.49
C ASN A 550 -12.09 18.77 28.15
N PHE A 551 -13.21 19.51 28.15
CA PHE A 551 -13.90 19.92 26.93
C PHE A 551 -14.02 21.44 26.80
N ARG A 552 -13.76 21.93 25.59
CA ARG A 552 -14.17 23.27 25.15
C ARG A 552 -15.63 23.21 24.66
N ILE A 553 -16.51 24.02 25.25
CA ILE A 553 -17.88 24.17 24.75
C ILE A 553 -17.92 25.18 23.61
N VAL A 554 -18.58 24.82 22.51
CA VAL A 554 -18.85 25.70 21.38
C VAL A 554 -20.35 26.00 21.36
N TYR A 555 -20.68 27.27 21.56
CA TYR A 555 -22.05 27.77 21.67
C TYR A 555 -22.58 28.27 20.31
N PRO A 556 -23.89 28.14 20.03
CA PRO A 556 -24.48 28.74 18.85
C PRO A 556 -24.49 30.27 18.98
N LYS A 557 -24.58 30.97 17.83
CA LYS A 557 -24.70 32.44 17.78
C LYS A 557 -26.08 32.98 18.17
N ALA A 558 -26.91 32.14 18.79
CA ALA A 558 -28.27 32.46 19.20
C ALA A 558 -28.48 32.03 20.66
N CYS A 559 -29.16 32.89 21.42
CA CYS A 559 -29.40 32.74 22.85
C CYS A 559 -28.12 32.73 23.70
N THR A 560 -28.30 32.68 25.01
CA THR A 560 -27.24 32.55 26.01
C THR A 560 -27.42 31.25 26.76
N TRP A 561 -26.32 30.53 26.91
CA TRP A 561 -26.28 29.17 27.43
C TRP A 561 -25.36 29.10 28.64
N VAL A 562 -25.67 28.17 29.53
CA VAL A 562 -24.79 27.70 30.60
C VAL A 562 -24.69 26.19 30.48
N VAL A 563 -23.47 25.66 30.51
CA VAL A 563 -23.22 24.22 30.54
C VAL A 563 -22.63 23.85 31.90
N GLU A 564 -23.27 22.90 32.56
CA GLU A 564 -22.90 22.43 33.90
C GLU A 564 -22.73 20.92 33.91
N GLN A 565 -21.84 20.45 34.80
CA GLN A 565 -21.74 19.05 35.15
C GLN A 565 -22.81 18.74 36.21
N GLN A 566 -23.53 17.63 36.02
CA GLN A 566 -24.40 17.05 37.03
C GLN A 566 -23.96 15.62 37.34
N ALA A 567 -24.03 15.24 38.62
CA ALA A 567 -23.94 13.85 39.07
C ALA A 567 -25.33 13.45 39.55
N ASP A 568 -25.89 12.39 38.99
CA ASP A 568 -27.18 11.89 39.45
C ASP A 568 -27.04 11.04 40.72
N GLN A 569 -28.19 10.63 41.29
CA GLN A 569 -28.25 9.82 42.51
C GLN A 569 -27.68 8.40 42.31
N ASP A 570 -27.53 7.95 41.06
CA ASP A 570 -27.03 6.63 40.67
C ASP A 570 -25.54 6.66 40.29
N GLY A 571 -24.89 7.83 40.38
CA GLY A 571 -23.46 8.01 40.09
C GLY A 571 -23.10 8.20 38.62
N LEU A 572 -24.08 8.43 37.72
CA LEU A 572 -23.82 8.79 36.33
C LEU A 572 -23.41 10.27 36.23
N PHE A 573 -22.43 10.52 35.38
CA PHE A 573 -21.94 11.85 35.05
C PHE A 573 -22.69 12.38 33.83
N SER A 574 -23.22 13.59 33.92
CA SER A 574 -23.96 14.24 32.82
C SER A 574 -23.40 15.63 32.52
N ILE A 575 -23.37 15.99 31.24
CA ILE A 575 -23.19 17.38 30.77
C ILE A 575 -24.56 17.91 30.36
N VAL A 576 -25.02 18.95 31.05
CA VAL A 576 -26.34 19.55 30.82
C VAL A 576 -26.17 20.99 30.36
N ALA A 577 -26.77 21.32 29.22
CA ALA A 577 -26.85 22.68 28.70
C ALA A 577 -28.20 23.28 29.04
N ARG A 578 -28.21 24.50 29.59
CA ARG A 578 -29.41 25.25 29.95
C ARG A 578 -29.42 26.63 29.31
N VAL A 579 -30.55 27.01 28.75
CA VAL A 579 -30.76 28.35 28.16
C VAL A 579 -31.07 29.34 29.27
N THR A 580 -30.26 30.38 29.43
CA THR A 580 -30.44 31.40 30.48
C THR A 580 -31.03 32.71 29.95
N SER A 581 -30.88 32.99 28.66
CA SER A 581 -31.51 34.12 27.99
C SER A 581 -31.75 33.79 26.51
N THR A 582 -32.81 34.32 25.93
CA THR A 582 -33.04 34.29 24.48
C THR A 582 -32.16 35.29 23.73
N ASP A 583 -31.56 36.24 24.45
CA ASP A 583 -30.63 37.21 23.88
C ASP A 583 -29.26 36.59 23.62
N TYR A 584 -28.59 37.07 22.57
CA TYR A 584 -27.23 36.67 22.26
C TYR A 584 -26.21 37.42 23.12
N SER A 585 -25.30 36.67 23.75
CA SER A 585 -24.27 37.21 24.67
C SER A 585 -22.87 37.32 24.07
N GLY A 586 -22.65 36.95 22.81
CA GLY A 586 -21.31 36.84 22.22
C GLY A 586 -20.60 35.51 22.48
N GLN A 587 -21.21 34.59 23.24
CA GLN A 587 -20.65 33.26 23.56
C GLN A 587 -20.29 32.44 22.31
N GLY A 588 -20.99 32.65 21.19
CA GLY A 588 -20.77 31.97 19.91
C GLY A 588 -19.75 32.65 18.99
N ASP A 589 -19.11 33.76 19.40
CA ASP A 589 -18.12 34.49 18.60
C ASP A 589 -16.66 34.08 18.87
N ALA A 590 -16.41 33.23 19.86
CA ALA A 590 -15.09 32.67 20.12
C ALA A 590 -14.66 31.79 18.93
N GLY A 591 -13.82 32.34 18.05
CA GLY A 591 -13.39 31.68 16.80
C GLY A 591 -12.81 30.28 17.00
N ASP A 592 -13.07 29.43 16.02
CA ASP A 592 -12.38 28.16 15.82
C ASP A 592 -10.91 28.48 15.56
N GLY A 593 -10.08 28.33 16.60
CA GLY A 593 -8.64 28.58 16.52
C GLY A 593 -7.96 27.44 15.76
N ASP A 594 -8.27 27.30 14.48
CA ASP A 594 -7.75 26.25 13.58
C ASP A 594 -6.67 26.81 12.63
N ASN A 595 -6.16 28.02 12.90
CA ASN A 595 -5.27 28.74 11.99
C ASN A 595 -3.82 28.76 12.48
N GLU A 596 -3.25 27.59 12.75
CA GLU A 596 -1.81 27.39 12.67
C GLU A 596 -1.55 26.20 11.75
N ASN A 597 -1.41 26.52 10.47
CA ASN A 597 -0.89 25.61 9.46
C ASN A 597 0.62 25.92 9.32
N PRO A 598 1.54 25.28 10.05
CA PRO A 598 2.96 25.40 9.79
C PRO A 598 3.36 24.42 8.68
N GLY A 599 2.57 24.36 7.59
CA GLY A 599 2.83 23.49 6.45
C GLY A 599 3.41 24.21 5.23
N ASP A 600 3.61 25.53 5.31
CA ASP A 600 4.03 26.31 4.14
C ASP A 600 5.57 26.34 3.99
N LYS A 601 6.03 25.51 3.05
CA LYS A 601 7.11 25.78 2.09
C LYS A 601 8.54 25.91 2.62
N GLY A 602 9.19 24.76 2.76
CA GLY A 602 10.62 24.64 2.51
C GLY A 602 10.89 24.54 1.01
N GLU A 603 10.84 25.64 0.27
CA GLU A 603 11.51 25.71 -1.05
C GLU A 603 13.02 25.50 -0.82
N TRP A 604 13.58 24.48 -1.49
CA TRP A 604 14.92 23.97 -1.23
C TRP A 604 15.98 24.79 -2.00
N PRO A 605 17.04 25.27 -1.34
CA PRO A 605 17.87 26.33 -1.90
C PRO A 605 18.94 25.90 -2.92
N ASP A 606 19.16 24.60 -3.19
CA ASP A 606 20.11 24.18 -4.25
C ASP A 606 19.94 22.71 -4.68
N ASP A 607 19.24 22.52 -5.81
CA ASP A 607 19.10 21.23 -6.50
C ASP A 607 19.83 21.28 -7.87
N ASP A 608 20.87 22.12 -8.01
CA ASP A 608 21.73 22.10 -9.20
C ASP A 608 22.94 21.18 -8.99
N TRP A 609 22.89 19.98 -9.58
CA TRP A 609 23.97 18.99 -9.56
C TRP A 609 24.74 18.94 -10.89
N SER A 610 24.58 19.94 -11.77
CA SER A 610 25.21 19.94 -13.08
C SER A 610 26.75 19.95 -13.02
N TYR A 611 27.32 20.59 -11.99
CA TYR A 611 28.76 20.63 -11.74
C TYR A 611 29.32 19.22 -11.45
N ASP A 612 28.60 18.44 -10.66
CA ASP A 612 28.99 17.11 -10.19
C ASP A 612 29.00 16.05 -11.29
N ILE A 613 28.40 16.32 -12.46
CA ILE A 613 28.50 15.46 -13.65
C ILE A 613 29.95 15.28 -14.10
N THR A 614 30.81 16.28 -13.84
CA THR A 614 32.21 16.28 -14.26
C THR A 614 33.21 16.06 -13.13
N ASP A 615 32.74 15.94 -11.89
CA ASP A 615 33.60 15.73 -10.72
C ASP A 615 33.92 14.23 -10.56
N PRO A 616 35.20 13.81 -10.65
CA PRO A 616 35.58 12.41 -10.54
C PRO A 616 35.68 11.93 -9.08
N THR A 617 35.53 12.82 -8.10
CA THR A 617 35.70 12.52 -6.68
C THR A 617 34.70 11.44 -6.23
N PRO A 618 35.13 10.35 -5.57
CA PRO A 618 34.18 9.35 -5.11
C PRO A 618 33.35 9.81 -3.91
N LEU A 619 32.10 9.32 -3.79
CA LEU A 619 31.18 9.65 -2.70
C LEU A 619 31.80 9.47 -1.30
N ARG A 620 32.49 8.33 -1.08
CA ARG A 620 33.18 8.03 0.19
C ARG A 620 34.16 9.11 0.62
N THR A 621 34.79 9.82 -0.32
CA THR A 621 35.77 10.87 0.01
C THR A 621 35.11 12.05 0.71
N TYR A 622 33.91 12.46 0.28
CA TYR A 622 33.16 13.54 0.94
C TYR A 622 32.55 13.07 2.25
N ALA A 623 32.02 11.84 2.30
CA ALA A 623 31.50 11.25 3.53
C ALA A 623 32.60 11.17 4.62
N GLU A 624 33.81 10.73 4.26
CA GLU A 624 34.97 10.66 5.16
C GLU A 624 35.34 12.04 5.73
N LYS A 625 35.36 13.10 4.91
CA LYS A 625 35.61 14.49 5.37
C LYS A 625 34.59 14.98 6.39
N LEU A 626 33.38 14.43 6.34
CA LEU A 626 32.27 14.77 7.23
C LEU A 626 32.18 13.85 8.44
N GLY A 627 33.06 12.85 8.56
CA GLY A 627 33.01 11.85 9.64
C GLY A 627 31.79 10.93 9.52
N LYS A 628 31.29 10.71 8.31
CA LYS A 628 30.09 9.94 8.00
C LYS A 628 30.41 8.72 7.14
N HIS A 629 29.53 7.72 7.15
CA HIS A 629 29.61 6.54 6.28
C HIS A 629 28.53 6.54 5.21
N ILE A 630 28.95 6.40 3.96
CA ILE A 630 28.07 6.04 2.84
C ILE A 630 28.33 4.57 2.48
N GLY A 631 27.28 3.75 2.48
CA GLY A 631 27.37 2.30 2.31
C GLY A 631 26.57 1.75 1.13
N VAL A 632 26.80 0.48 0.80
CA VAL A 632 26.02 -0.24 -0.23
C VAL A 632 25.82 -1.72 0.11
N ALA A 633 24.67 -2.28 -0.29
CA ALA A 633 24.41 -3.71 -0.24
C ALA A 633 25.20 -4.46 -1.33
N PHE A 634 25.87 -5.53 -0.91
CA PHE A 634 26.81 -6.30 -1.70
C PHE A 634 26.40 -7.77 -1.77
N ALA A 635 26.37 -8.31 -2.98
CA ALA A 635 25.80 -9.62 -3.31
C ALA A 635 26.86 -10.51 -3.97
N SER A 636 27.71 -11.13 -3.15
CA SER A 636 28.77 -12.06 -3.58
C SER A 636 28.24 -13.29 -4.34
N TYR A 637 26.96 -13.63 -4.17
CA TYR A 637 26.30 -14.69 -4.95
C TYR A 637 25.92 -14.27 -6.37
N ARG A 638 25.93 -12.97 -6.70
CA ARG A 638 25.56 -12.45 -8.03
C ARG A 638 26.77 -12.10 -8.89
N TYR A 639 27.82 -11.57 -8.30
CA TYR A 639 29.02 -11.13 -9.01
C TYR A 639 30.30 -11.46 -8.24
N ASP A 640 31.41 -11.59 -8.98
CA ASP A 640 32.72 -11.91 -8.39
C ASP A 640 33.23 -10.73 -7.55
N SER A 641 33.25 -10.94 -6.24
CA SER A 641 33.74 -9.98 -5.23
C SER A 641 35.18 -9.48 -5.45
N ASN A 642 35.98 -10.14 -6.29
CA ASN A 642 37.38 -9.78 -6.54
C ASN A 642 37.60 -9.01 -7.84
N ASN A 643 36.78 -9.22 -8.86
CA ASN A 643 37.12 -8.81 -10.24
C ASN A 643 35.92 -8.36 -11.09
N SER A 644 34.75 -8.14 -10.50
CA SER A 644 33.61 -7.58 -11.22
C SER A 644 33.64 -6.05 -11.27
N GLN A 645 32.92 -5.46 -12.23
CA GLN A 645 32.77 -4.01 -12.32
C GLN A 645 31.99 -3.46 -11.11
N GLU A 646 31.01 -4.21 -10.60
CA GLU A 646 30.27 -3.91 -9.39
C GLU A 646 31.19 -3.88 -8.17
N ALA A 647 32.10 -4.85 -8.03
CA ALA A 647 33.06 -4.89 -6.93
C ALA A 647 34.01 -3.68 -6.97
N ALA A 648 34.48 -3.30 -8.17
CA ALA A 648 35.30 -2.12 -8.36
C ALA A 648 34.53 -0.82 -8.04
N LEU A 649 33.27 -0.72 -8.49
CA LEU A 649 32.42 0.44 -8.23
C LEU A 649 32.09 0.56 -6.73
N ALA A 650 31.76 -0.55 -6.08
CA ALA A 650 31.49 -0.59 -4.64
C ALA A 650 32.70 -0.12 -3.82
N GLY A 651 33.90 -0.59 -4.17
CA GLY A 651 35.15 -0.18 -3.52
C GLY A 651 35.51 1.29 -3.78
N ARG A 652 35.22 1.80 -4.99
CA ARG A 652 35.46 3.20 -5.37
C ARG A 652 34.54 4.16 -4.62
N GLU A 653 33.23 3.91 -4.61
CA GLU A 653 32.24 4.90 -4.20
C GLU A 653 31.86 4.83 -2.73
N PHE A 654 31.90 3.66 -2.10
CA PHE A 654 31.33 3.46 -0.78
C PHE A 654 32.39 3.20 0.29
N SER A 655 32.09 3.59 1.53
CA SER A 655 32.95 3.42 2.71
C SER A 655 32.52 2.24 3.60
N MET A 656 31.37 1.61 3.30
CA MET A 656 30.79 0.52 4.08
C MET A 656 30.09 -0.49 3.17
N LEU A 657 30.20 -1.78 3.47
CA LEU A 657 29.46 -2.86 2.82
C LEU A 657 28.51 -3.56 3.80
N VAL A 658 27.34 -3.97 3.31
CA VAL A 658 26.45 -4.93 3.98
C VAL A 658 26.22 -6.12 3.06
N ALA A 659 26.18 -7.33 3.60
CA ALA A 659 25.84 -8.52 2.82
C ALA A 659 24.32 -8.53 2.53
N GLU A 660 23.93 -8.60 1.26
CA GLU A 660 22.50 -8.59 0.88
C GLU A 660 21.76 -9.83 1.43
N ASN A 661 22.41 -11.01 1.40
CA ASN A 661 21.82 -12.26 1.88
C ASN A 661 22.77 -13.16 2.67
N GLU A 662 24.08 -13.01 2.50
CA GLU A 662 25.07 -14.01 2.90
C GLU A 662 25.33 -14.07 4.41
N MET A 663 24.83 -13.10 5.16
CA MET A 663 24.88 -13.05 6.62
C MET A 663 23.52 -13.31 7.29
N LYS A 664 22.48 -13.67 6.53
CA LYS A 664 21.18 -14.08 7.07
C LYS A 664 21.26 -15.49 7.67
N PHE A 665 20.26 -15.85 8.48
CA PHE A 665 20.27 -17.08 9.27
C PHE A 665 20.40 -18.33 8.37
N ASP A 666 19.58 -18.47 7.33
CA ASP A 666 19.61 -19.62 6.42
C ASP A 666 20.92 -19.76 5.64
N ALA A 667 21.58 -18.65 5.32
CA ALA A 667 22.87 -18.63 4.65
C ALA A 667 24.02 -19.03 5.58
N THR A 668 23.98 -18.60 6.84
CA THR A 668 25.05 -18.82 7.81
C THR A 668 24.91 -20.10 8.61
N GLU A 669 23.69 -20.60 8.83
CA GLU A 669 23.41 -21.87 9.52
C GLU A 669 22.32 -22.69 8.79
N PRO A 670 22.57 -23.18 7.56
CA PRO A 670 21.60 -23.91 6.75
C PRO A 670 21.14 -25.24 7.39
N GLY A 671 21.93 -25.79 8.30
CA GLY A 671 21.61 -26.98 9.11
C GLY A 671 22.00 -26.77 10.56
N ARG A 672 21.33 -27.44 11.50
CA ARG A 672 21.60 -27.28 12.94
C ARG A 672 23.08 -27.53 13.26
N ASN A 673 23.77 -26.53 13.80
CA ASN A 673 25.21 -26.54 14.07
C ASN A 673 26.09 -26.78 12.82
N GLN A 674 25.59 -26.50 11.63
CA GLN A 674 26.33 -26.58 10.37
C GLN A 674 26.46 -25.17 9.81
N PHE A 675 27.55 -24.50 10.18
CA PHE A 675 27.79 -23.12 9.78
C PHE A 675 28.47 -23.02 8.41
N SER A 676 28.04 -22.03 7.62
CA SER A 676 28.57 -21.71 6.30
C SER A 676 28.95 -20.23 6.25
N TYR A 677 30.23 -19.93 6.05
CA TYR A 677 30.74 -18.56 6.09
C TYR A 677 31.23 -18.04 4.74
N GLY A 678 31.30 -18.87 3.70
CA GLY A 678 32.01 -18.53 2.45
C GLY A 678 31.51 -17.25 1.76
N GLY A 679 30.19 -17.04 1.68
CA GLY A 679 29.62 -15.82 1.10
C GLY A 679 29.92 -14.57 1.95
N ALA A 680 29.71 -14.66 3.26
CA ALA A 680 30.00 -13.58 4.19
C ALA A 680 31.52 -13.27 4.30
N ASP A 681 32.38 -14.27 4.18
CA ASP A 681 33.84 -14.12 4.07
C ASP A 681 34.22 -13.40 2.76
N ALA A 682 33.49 -13.62 1.66
CA ALA A 682 33.72 -12.89 0.42
C ALA A 682 33.39 -11.39 0.55
N VAL A 683 32.28 -11.05 1.22
CA VAL A 683 31.88 -9.66 1.51
C VAL A 683 32.89 -8.97 2.41
N THR A 684 33.24 -9.59 3.54
CA THR A 684 34.23 -9.03 4.48
C THR A 684 35.62 -8.92 3.86
N GLY A 685 36.01 -9.88 3.01
CA GLY A 685 37.23 -9.82 2.22
C GLY A 685 37.24 -8.65 1.23
N ALA A 686 36.12 -8.39 0.54
CA ALA A 686 35.99 -7.24 -0.35
C ALA A 686 36.08 -5.90 0.39
N ALA A 687 35.42 -5.80 1.55
CA ALA A 687 35.50 -4.61 2.40
C ALA A 687 36.94 -4.37 2.89
N SER A 688 37.61 -5.42 3.38
CA SER A 688 38.99 -5.35 3.86
C SER A 688 39.96 -4.87 2.77
N ARG A 689 39.83 -5.37 1.53
CA ARG A 689 40.67 -4.94 0.39
C ARG A 689 40.56 -3.44 0.08
N ASN A 690 39.39 -2.85 0.31
CA ASN A 690 39.10 -1.45 -0.02
C ASN A 690 39.10 -0.51 1.18
N GLY A 691 39.41 -1.01 2.38
CA GLY A 691 39.40 -0.23 3.63
C GLY A 691 38.00 0.17 4.09
N GLN A 692 36.98 -0.63 3.77
CA GLN A 692 35.58 -0.33 4.08
C GLN A 692 35.16 -0.96 5.41
N ALA A 693 34.24 -0.30 6.12
CA ALA A 693 33.54 -0.91 7.25
C ALA A 693 32.59 -2.02 6.77
N VAL A 694 32.28 -2.97 7.66
CA VAL A 694 31.25 -4.00 7.38
C VAL A 694 30.12 -3.85 8.37
N ARG A 695 28.91 -3.94 7.84
CA ARG A 695 27.68 -4.05 8.59
C ARG A 695 27.11 -5.46 8.42
N GLY A 696 26.81 -6.14 9.51
CA GLY A 696 26.23 -7.48 9.53
C GLY A 696 24.71 -7.45 9.49
N HIS A 697 24.11 -8.22 8.59
CA HIS A 697 22.65 -8.28 8.39
C HIS A 697 22.23 -9.72 8.06
N THR A 698 21.47 -10.43 8.90
CA THR A 698 20.96 -10.08 10.25
C THR A 698 20.88 -11.36 11.10
N LEU A 699 20.92 -11.21 12.43
CA LEU A 699 21.00 -12.35 13.36
C LEU A 699 19.65 -12.98 13.69
N ALA A 700 18.61 -12.17 13.89
CA ALA A 700 17.25 -12.63 14.19
C ALA A 700 16.24 -11.96 13.25
N TRP A 701 15.60 -12.77 12.41
CA TRP A 701 14.57 -12.32 11.49
C TRP A 701 13.45 -13.37 11.39
N HIS A 702 12.30 -12.96 10.88
CA HIS A 702 11.16 -13.85 10.64
C HIS A 702 11.21 -14.49 9.24
N LYS A 703 11.98 -13.93 8.30
CA LYS A 703 12.24 -14.48 6.97
C LYS A 703 13.65 -15.06 6.91
N GLN A 704 13.88 -15.90 5.89
CA GLN A 704 15.17 -16.54 5.64
C GLN A 704 15.74 -17.20 6.91
N VAL A 705 14.83 -17.76 7.71
CA VAL A 705 15.13 -18.65 8.81
C VAL A 705 15.41 -20.01 8.20
N ALA A 706 16.46 -20.70 8.67
CA ALA A 706 16.79 -22.02 8.15
C ALA A 706 15.62 -23.00 8.34
N ALA A 707 15.31 -23.81 7.33
CA ALA A 707 14.16 -24.71 7.32
C ALA A 707 14.13 -25.72 8.47
N TRP A 708 15.29 -26.04 9.07
CA TRP A 708 15.40 -26.92 10.23
C TRP A 708 14.92 -26.26 11.54
N VAL A 709 14.86 -24.92 11.58
CA VAL A 709 14.24 -24.15 12.65
C VAL A 709 12.74 -24.00 12.38
N SER A 710 12.39 -23.42 11.22
CA SER A 710 11.02 -23.21 10.79
C SER A 710 10.94 -23.18 9.26
N GLN A 711 9.96 -23.88 8.68
CA GLN A 711 9.79 -23.94 7.22
C GLN A 711 9.27 -22.63 6.61
N ASP A 712 8.45 -21.89 7.35
CA ASP A 712 7.83 -20.65 6.90
C ASP A 712 8.18 -19.44 7.79
N GLY A 713 9.12 -19.63 8.72
CA GLY A 713 9.56 -18.60 9.67
C GLY A 713 8.58 -18.34 10.82
N VAL A 714 7.43 -19.02 10.86
CA VAL A 714 6.37 -18.83 11.86
C VAL A 714 6.08 -20.14 12.60
N LYS A 715 5.89 -21.24 11.88
CA LYS A 715 5.50 -22.53 12.45
C LYS A 715 6.65 -23.16 13.20
N ASN A 716 6.34 -23.72 14.36
CA ASN A 716 7.23 -24.61 15.10
C ASN A 716 7.09 -26.05 14.59
N ASN A 717 7.62 -26.34 13.41
CA ASN A 717 7.50 -27.64 12.75
C ASN A 717 8.07 -28.81 13.57
N ASN A 718 9.03 -28.52 14.47
CA ASN A 718 9.77 -29.53 15.22
C ASN A 718 9.37 -29.59 16.71
N ASN A 719 8.32 -28.88 17.11
CA ASN A 719 7.85 -28.81 18.51
C ASN A 719 8.95 -28.39 19.52
N TYR A 720 9.86 -27.51 19.11
CA TYR A 720 10.88 -26.97 20.02
C TYR A 720 10.20 -26.27 21.21
N SER A 721 10.68 -26.53 22.41
CA SER A 721 10.31 -25.76 23.58
C SER A 721 10.83 -24.31 23.48
N ARG A 722 10.22 -23.39 24.24
CA ARG A 722 10.73 -22.00 24.39
C ARG A 722 12.23 -21.98 24.71
N ARG A 723 12.69 -22.87 25.61
CA ARG A 723 14.10 -22.94 26.00
C ARG A 723 14.99 -23.38 24.84
N GLU A 724 14.58 -24.40 24.08
CA GLU A 724 15.35 -24.86 22.93
C GLU A 724 15.46 -23.80 21.83
N LEU A 725 14.41 -23.02 21.59
CA LEU A 725 14.47 -21.91 20.63
C LEU A 725 15.43 -20.80 21.09
N LEU A 726 15.44 -20.46 22.38
CA LEU A 726 16.44 -19.55 22.95
C LEU A 726 17.86 -20.11 22.79
N ASP A 727 18.07 -21.41 23.04
CA ASP A 727 19.38 -22.05 22.88
C ASP A 727 19.84 -22.09 21.42
N ILE A 728 18.91 -22.31 20.48
CA ILE A 728 19.17 -22.24 19.03
C ILE A 728 19.63 -20.83 18.65
N LEU A 729 18.85 -19.80 19.00
CA LEU A 729 19.17 -18.42 18.65
C LEU A 729 20.48 -17.97 19.31
N LYS A 730 20.72 -18.36 20.57
CA LYS A 730 21.98 -18.10 21.27
C LYS A 730 23.16 -18.73 20.54
N ASN A 731 23.07 -20.02 20.21
CA ASN A 731 24.14 -20.72 19.50
C ASN A 731 24.46 -20.05 18.16
N HIS A 732 23.43 -19.69 17.40
CA HIS A 732 23.58 -18.96 16.15
C HIS A 732 24.38 -17.65 16.34
N ILE A 733 23.92 -16.79 17.26
CA ILE A 733 24.53 -15.48 17.52
C ILE A 733 25.98 -15.61 17.97
N PHE A 734 26.29 -16.51 18.92
CA PHE A 734 27.66 -16.67 19.39
C PHE A 734 28.61 -17.16 18.31
N ASN A 735 28.18 -18.05 17.42
CA ASN A 735 29.02 -18.55 16.33
C ASN A 735 29.18 -17.51 15.21
N VAL A 736 28.11 -16.80 14.83
CA VAL A 736 28.18 -15.81 13.74
C VAL A 736 28.88 -14.53 14.19
N VAL A 737 28.43 -13.89 15.28
CA VAL A 737 29.06 -12.66 15.79
C VAL A 737 30.49 -12.95 16.26
N GLY A 738 30.71 -14.06 16.96
CA GLY A 738 32.04 -14.45 17.42
C GLY A 738 33.04 -14.69 16.29
N ARG A 739 32.59 -15.23 15.14
CA ARG A 739 33.42 -15.45 13.95
C ARG A 739 33.90 -14.15 13.30
N TYR A 740 33.11 -13.08 13.40
CA TYR A 740 33.39 -11.78 12.78
C TYR A 740 33.78 -10.69 13.78
N LYS A 741 34.11 -11.08 15.02
CA LYS A 741 34.52 -10.18 16.09
C LYS A 741 35.62 -9.22 15.62
N GLY A 742 35.38 -7.92 15.77
CA GLY A 742 36.30 -6.84 15.36
C GLY A 742 36.43 -6.62 13.84
N SER A 743 35.80 -7.46 13.01
CA SER A 743 35.75 -7.28 11.55
C SER A 743 34.43 -6.67 11.07
N VAL A 744 33.35 -6.89 11.81
CA VAL A 744 32.05 -6.25 11.60
C VAL A 744 31.89 -5.13 12.61
N ARG A 745 31.60 -3.92 12.12
CA ARG A 745 31.45 -2.70 12.92
C ARG A 745 30.08 -2.61 13.58
N GLU A 746 29.04 -2.97 12.83
CA GLU A 746 27.63 -2.75 13.20
C GLU A 746 26.82 -4.00 12.87
N TRP A 747 25.88 -4.40 13.74
CA TRP A 747 24.99 -5.55 13.52
C TRP A 747 23.51 -5.15 13.56
N ASP A 748 22.75 -5.63 12.58
CA ASP A 748 21.33 -5.87 12.77
C ASP A 748 21.12 -7.10 13.63
N VAL A 749 20.88 -6.87 14.91
CA VAL A 749 20.59 -7.93 15.86
C VAL A 749 19.21 -8.51 15.62
N CYS A 750 18.21 -7.65 15.45
CA CYS A 750 16.83 -8.03 15.18
C CYS A 750 16.29 -7.21 14.02
N ASN A 751 15.76 -7.88 13.01
CA ASN A 751 15.20 -7.24 11.81
C ASN A 751 13.69 -7.44 11.75
N GLU A 752 12.96 -6.39 11.37
CA GLU A 752 11.53 -6.40 11.05
C GLU A 752 10.67 -7.17 12.07
N VAL A 753 10.80 -6.82 13.34
CA VAL A 753 10.10 -7.51 14.44
C VAL A 753 8.68 -7.01 14.64
N LEU A 754 8.35 -5.83 14.10
CA LEU A 754 7.01 -5.24 14.20
C LEU A 754 6.06 -5.79 13.14
N ASP A 755 4.81 -5.97 13.55
CA ASP A 755 3.71 -6.17 12.60
C ASP A 755 3.51 -4.89 11.76
N ASP A 756 2.92 -5.04 10.57
CA ASP A 756 2.60 -3.87 9.74
C ASP A 756 1.35 -3.15 10.26
N ASP A 757 0.43 -3.86 10.92
CA ASP A 757 -0.68 -3.27 11.65
C ASP A 757 -0.24 -2.91 13.08
N GLN A 758 -0.01 -1.62 13.28
CA GLN A 758 0.31 -1.05 14.60
C GLN A 758 -0.86 -0.23 15.16
N SER A 759 -2.09 -0.51 14.75
CA SER A 759 -3.28 0.19 15.25
C SER A 759 -3.42 0.18 16.77
N ILE A 760 -2.77 -0.77 17.47
CA ILE A 760 -2.68 -0.79 18.93
C ILE A 760 -2.19 0.54 19.50
N VAL A 761 -1.30 1.26 18.81
CA VAL A 761 -0.75 2.56 19.27
C VAL A 761 -1.82 3.64 19.39
N ARG A 762 -2.96 3.49 18.68
CA ARG A 762 -4.09 4.41 18.80
C ARG A 762 -4.80 4.28 20.15
N THR A 763 -4.79 3.07 20.73
CA THR A 763 -5.47 2.77 22.00
C THR A 763 -4.52 2.77 23.20
N ASN A 764 -3.24 2.48 22.95
CA ASN A 764 -2.17 2.52 23.92
C ASN A 764 -0.91 3.12 23.25
N PRO A 765 -0.64 4.42 23.42
CA PRO A 765 0.43 5.12 22.69
C PRO A 765 1.84 4.68 23.08
N ASP A 766 2.02 3.89 24.14
CA ASP A 766 3.30 3.29 24.54
C ASP A 766 3.43 1.81 24.09
N ALA A 767 2.43 1.26 23.42
CA ALA A 767 2.44 -0.14 22.97
C ALA A 767 3.09 -0.33 21.59
N TYR A 768 3.26 -1.60 21.25
CA TYR A 768 3.64 -2.09 19.93
C TYR A 768 3.12 -3.53 19.78
N THR A 769 2.91 -3.98 18.55
CA THR A 769 2.55 -5.36 18.21
C THR A 769 3.74 -6.02 17.52
N LEU A 770 4.26 -7.12 18.07
CA LEU A 770 5.25 -7.91 17.36
C LEU A 770 4.58 -8.75 16.27
N ARG A 771 5.25 -8.89 15.11
CA ARG A 771 4.76 -9.77 14.06
C ARG A 771 4.86 -11.24 14.47
N PRO A 772 3.95 -12.11 14.00
CA PRO A 772 4.08 -13.55 14.16
C PRO A 772 5.39 -14.05 13.54
N SER A 773 6.20 -14.74 14.37
CA SER A 773 7.41 -15.45 13.95
C SER A 773 7.65 -16.64 14.86
N ILE A 774 8.53 -17.56 14.46
CA ILE A 774 8.96 -18.69 15.30
C ILE A 774 9.52 -18.19 16.65
N TRP A 775 10.18 -17.03 16.63
CA TRP A 775 10.73 -16.38 17.83
C TRP A 775 9.63 -15.74 18.67
N ALA A 776 8.89 -14.76 18.12
CA ALA A 776 7.91 -13.99 18.87
C ALA A 776 6.75 -14.86 19.40
N THR A 777 6.27 -15.81 18.60
CA THR A 777 5.09 -16.62 18.94
C THR A 777 5.39 -17.64 20.04
N HIS A 778 6.60 -18.20 20.07
CA HIS A 778 6.95 -19.31 20.97
C HIS A 778 7.90 -18.92 22.11
N ILE A 779 8.61 -17.80 22.00
CA ILE A 779 9.43 -17.23 23.07
C ILE A 779 8.73 -16.04 23.73
N GLY A 780 8.12 -15.16 22.93
CA GLY A 780 7.71 -13.81 23.37
C GLY A 780 8.86 -12.81 23.23
N GLU A 781 8.65 -11.56 23.65
CA GLU A 781 9.58 -10.43 23.40
C GLU A 781 11.02 -10.65 23.93
N GLU A 782 11.21 -11.57 24.89
CA GLU A 782 12.50 -11.95 25.46
C GLU A 782 13.55 -12.35 24.41
N PHE A 783 13.13 -12.86 23.24
CA PHE A 783 14.10 -13.21 22.19
C PHE A 783 14.91 -12.00 21.72
N ILE A 784 14.28 -10.81 21.69
CA ILE A 784 14.92 -9.56 21.27
C ILE A 784 15.98 -9.19 22.31
N ASP A 785 15.58 -9.09 23.58
CA ASP A 785 16.47 -8.71 24.70
C ASP A 785 17.67 -9.65 24.79
N SER A 786 17.39 -10.95 24.67
CA SER A 786 18.42 -12.00 24.72
C SER A 786 19.37 -11.91 23.53
N ALA A 787 18.88 -11.65 22.33
CA ALA A 787 19.71 -11.53 21.14
C ALA A 787 20.71 -10.38 21.27
N PHE A 788 20.29 -9.21 21.75
CA PHE A 788 21.18 -8.08 22.01
C PHE A 788 22.22 -8.40 23.08
N VAL A 789 21.80 -9.01 24.20
CA VAL A 789 22.72 -9.42 25.27
C VAL A 789 23.77 -10.42 24.75
N TRP A 790 23.38 -11.38 23.93
CA TRP A 790 24.31 -12.37 23.37
C TRP A 790 25.22 -11.79 22.30
N ALA A 791 24.72 -10.89 21.45
CA ALA A 791 25.53 -10.18 20.47
C ALA A 791 26.62 -9.35 21.16
N HIS A 792 26.26 -8.58 22.20
CA HIS A 792 27.21 -7.80 22.99
C HIS A 792 28.22 -8.69 23.73
N GLN A 793 27.78 -9.85 24.26
CA GLN A 793 28.71 -10.80 24.88
C GLN A 793 29.71 -11.41 23.89
N ALA A 794 29.28 -11.67 22.65
CA ALA A 794 30.15 -12.21 21.61
C ALA A 794 31.16 -11.15 21.13
N ASP A 795 30.69 -9.93 20.86
CA ASP A 795 31.53 -8.78 20.50
C ASP A 795 31.09 -7.49 21.20
N PRO A 796 31.75 -7.10 22.31
CA PRO A 796 31.41 -5.88 23.04
C PRO A 796 31.72 -4.58 22.30
N GLU A 797 32.56 -4.62 21.25
CA GLU A 797 32.99 -3.44 20.49
C GLU A 797 32.11 -3.17 19.26
N ALA A 798 31.30 -4.15 18.85
CA ALA A 798 30.38 -3.98 17.73
C ALA A 798 29.16 -3.18 18.17
N ARG A 799 28.73 -2.24 17.32
CA ARG A 799 27.51 -1.46 17.56
C ARG A 799 26.27 -2.27 17.20
N LEU A 800 25.27 -2.27 18.07
CA LEU A 800 24.09 -3.13 17.96
C LEU A 800 22.85 -2.32 17.64
N TYR A 801 22.22 -2.66 16.51
CA TYR A 801 21.03 -2.00 16.00
C TYR A 801 19.85 -2.96 15.90
N ILE A 802 18.65 -2.43 16.12
CA ILE A 802 17.40 -3.01 15.62
C ILE A 802 17.08 -2.32 14.29
N ASN A 803 16.44 -3.01 13.33
CA ASN A 803 16.17 -2.48 11.98
C ASN A 803 14.76 -2.84 11.49
N ASP A 804 14.06 -1.92 10.85
CA ASP A 804 12.70 -2.13 10.32
C ASP A 804 12.38 -1.16 9.16
N TYR A 805 11.34 -1.48 8.38
CA TYR A 805 10.79 -0.65 7.30
C TYR A 805 9.47 0.01 7.68
N ASN A 806 9.07 1.05 6.93
CA ASN A 806 7.83 1.81 7.17
C ASN A 806 7.82 2.48 8.56
N VAL A 807 9.01 2.80 9.08
CA VAL A 807 9.24 3.44 10.38
C VAL A 807 9.96 4.78 10.23
N GLU A 808 10.02 5.32 9.02
CA GLU A 808 10.84 6.48 8.63
C GLU A 808 10.23 7.81 9.07
N PHE A 809 8.91 7.97 8.90
CA PHE A 809 8.22 9.24 9.07
C PHE A 809 7.50 9.30 10.41
N ALA A 810 7.87 10.28 11.25
CA ALA A 810 7.21 10.54 12.53
C ALA A 810 5.69 10.73 12.35
N GLY A 811 4.91 10.21 13.30
CA GLY A 811 3.44 10.29 13.26
C GLY A 811 2.75 9.20 12.42
N ASN A 812 3.49 8.23 11.91
CA ASN A 812 2.92 6.97 11.44
C ASN A 812 2.85 5.95 12.58
N ALA A 813 1.78 5.16 12.63
CA ALA A 813 1.54 4.18 13.70
C ALA A 813 2.73 3.22 13.91
N LYS A 814 3.34 2.74 12.82
CA LYS A 814 4.50 1.84 12.90
C LYS A 814 5.77 2.55 13.36
N THR A 815 6.00 3.78 12.93
CA THR A 815 7.08 4.64 13.41
C THR A 815 6.99 4.88 14.92
N GLU A 816 5.79 5.08 15.46
CA GLU A 816 5.58 5.24 16.90
C GLU A 816 5.79 3.93 17.67
N ALA A 817 5.26 2.81 17.18
CA ALA A 817 5.51 1.49 17.75
C ALA A 817 7.00 1.14 17.80
N TYR A 818 7.76 1.52 16.78
CA TYR A 818 9.21 1.31 16.71
C TYR A 818 9.96 2.15 17.74
N TYR A 819 9.61 3.42 17.87
CA TYR A 819 10.15 4.28 18.92
C TYR A 819 9.84 3.74 20.33
N ASN A 820 8.62 3.25 20.56
CA ASN A 820 8.22 2.63 21.82
C ASN A 820 9.05 1.39 22.15
N LEU A 821 9.27 0.53 21.14
CA LEU A 821 10.09 -0.67 21.29
C LEU A 821 11.54 -0.33 21.66
N VAL A 822 12.14 0.64 20.97
CA VAL A 822 13.52 1.11 21.21
C VAL A 822 13.64 1.76 22.59
N LYS A 823 12.72 2.65 22.94
CA LYS A 823 12.64 3.27 24.27
C LYS A 823 12.53 2.23 25.38
N ARG A 824 11.74 1.16 25.16
CA ARG A 824 11.59 0.04 26.08
C ARG A 824 12.89 -0.77 26.22
N LEU A 825 13.61 -1.04 25.11
CA LEU A 825 14.93 -1.71 25.13
C LEU A 825 15.93 -0.92 25.98
N GLN A 826 16.04 0.37 25.69
CA GLN A 826 16.94 1.26 26.42
C GLN A 826 16.60 1.31 27.91
N LYS A 827 15.32 1.51 28.26
CA LYS A 827 14.87 1.56 29.66
C LYS A 827 15.14 0.25 30.41
N SER A 828 15.16 -0.88 29.70
CA SER A 828 15.43 -2.20 30.28
C SER A 828 16.92 -2.52 30.41
N GLY A 829 17.81 -1.60 30.01
CA GLY A 829 19.26 -1.78 30.09
C GLY A 829 19.81 -2.79 29.07
N VAL A 830 19.07 -3.06 27.99
CA VAL A 830 19.56 -3.89 26.87
C VAL A 830 20.68 -3.13 26.16
N PRO A 831 21.80 -3.79 25.74
CA PRO A 831 22.91 -3.13 25.07
C PRO A 831 22.54 -2.79 23.61
N ILE A 832 21.75 -1.74 23.42
CA ILE A 832 21.36 -1.18 22.12
C ILE A 832 22.08 0.15 21.91
N ASP A 833 22.71 0.31 20.75
CA ASP A 833 23.43 1.53 20.37
C ASP A 833 22.61 2.44 19.45
N GLY A 834 21.58 1.89 18.79
CA GLY A 834 20.72 2.65 17.91
C GLY A 834 19.66 1.83 17.19
N CYS A 835 18.98 2.48 16.25
CA CYS A 835 18.01 1.87 15.35
C CYS A 835 18.30 2.19 13.88
N GLY A 836 17.90 1.29 12.99
CA GLY A 836 17.95 1.47 11.54
C GLY A 836 16.58 1.80 10.95
N LEU A 837 16.57 2.69 9.98
CA LEU A 837 15.45 3.00 9.10
C LEU A 837 15.78 2.46 7.70
N GLN A 838 15.05 1.44 7.24
CA GLN A 838 15.33 0.84 5.93
C GLN A 838 15.17 1.86 4.80
N CYS A 839 14.15 2.73 4.84
CA CYS A 839 13.94 3.77 3.82
C CYS A 839 13.70 3.21 2.40
N HIS A 840 12.89 2.17 2.28
CA HIS A 840 12.38 1.69 0.99
C HIS A 840 11.25 2.60 0.48
N LEU A 841 11.59 3.62 -0.31
CA LEU A 841 10.65 4.66 -0.73
C LEU A 841 10.22 4.52 -2.19
N THR A 842 9.14 5.21 -2.56
CA THR A 842 8.72 5.41 -3.95
C THR A 842 8.59 6.90 -4.19
N THR A 843 8.94 7.39 -5.37
CA THR A 843 8.87 8.83 -5.69
C THR A 843 7.49 9.40 -5.36
N GLY A 844 7.45 10.52 -4.65
CA GLY A 844 6.24 11.17 -4.15
C GLY A 844 5.87 10.82 -2.70
N GLN A 845 6.55 9.86 -2.07
CA GLN A 845 6.27 9.46 -0.67
C GLN A 845 7.13 10.19 0.38
N LEU A 846 8.19 10.91 -0.02
CA LEU A 846 9.14 11.48 0.92
C LEU A 846 8.56 12.66 1.72
N ASP A 847 8.55 12.53 3.05
CA ASP A 847 8.35 13.64 3.98
C ASP A 847 9.63 13.91 4.79
N THR A 848 10.41 14.89 4.33
CA THR A 848 11.68 15.26 4.94
C THR A 848 11.55 15.76 6.38
N LEU A 849 10.47 16.49 6.70
CA LEU A 849 10.27 17.05 8.04
C LEU A 849 9.96 15.93 9.03
N LYS A 850 9.08 15.00 8.64
CA LYS A 850 8.76 13.83 9.46
C LYS A 850 9.95 12.88 9.60
N LEU A 851 10.79 12.73 8.56
CA LEU A 851 12.02 11.94 8.62
C LEU A 851 13.05 12.56 9.59
N GLU A 852 13.33 13.86 9.44
CA GLU A 852 14.28 14.57 10.29
C GLU A 852 13.81 14.58 11.75
N LYS A 853 12.53 14.86 12.00
CA LYS A 853 11.92 14.78 13.34
C LYS A 853 12.08 13.40 13.97
N ASN A 854 11.87 12.33 13.19
CA ASN A 854 12.02 10.96 13.66
C ASN A 854 13.48 10.63 14.00
N ILE A 855 14.45 11.08 13.21
CA ILE A 855 15.88 10.89 13.52
C ILE A 855 16.27 11.66 14.79
N CYS A 856 15.85 12.92 14.93
CA CYS A 856 16.17 13.78 16.08
C CYS A 856 15.72 13.17 17.42
N ARG A 857 14.52 12.59 17.51
CA ARG A 857 14.02 12.04 18.79
C ARG A 857 14.81 10.86 19.34
N TYR A 858 15.57 10.13 18.50
CA TYR A 858 16.51 9.11 19.00
C TYR A 858 17.76 9.74 19.61
N ALA A 859 18.19 10.91 19.14
CA ALA A 859 19.28 11.68 19.73
C ALA A 859 18.98 12.09 21.18
N ASP A 860 17.71 12.41 21.47
CA ASP A 860 17.25 12.75 22.84
C ASP A 860 17.36 11.55 23.80
N MET A 861 17.34 10.34 23.27
CA MET A 861 17.63 9.11 24.01
C MET A 861 19.14 8.81 24.05
N GLY A 862 19.99 9.55 23.35
CA GLY A 862 21.42 9.25 23.22
C GLY A 862 21.69 8.02 22.34
N LEU A 863 20.79 7.72 21.41
CA LEU A 863 20.90 6.60 20.46
C LEU A 863 21.14 7.11 19.05
N ASP A 864 21.86 6.31 18.26
CA ASP A 864 21.98 6.55 16.83
C ASP A 864 20.68 6.17 16.11
N CYS A 865 20.37 6.89 15.03
CA CYS A 865 19.34 6.51 14.07
C CYS A 865 19.92 6.58 12.65
N ILE A 866 20.13 5.42 12.02
CA ILE A 866 20.85 5.28 10.75
C ILE A 866 19.92 4.92 9.59
N ILE A 867 20.29 5.28 8.37
CA ILE A 867 19.57 4.89 7.14
C ILE A 867 20.25 3.64 6.58
N THR A 868 19.53 2.53 6.50
CA THR A 868 20.14 1.20 6.34
C THR A 868 19.93 0.56 4.97
N GLU A 869 18.88 0.89 4.23
CA GLU A 869 18.50 0.16 3.01
C GLU A 869 17.89 1.08 1.93
N LEU A 870 18.39 2.31 1.80
CA LEU A 870 17.78 3.34 0.95
C LEU A 870 17.69 2.89 -0.50
N ASP A 871 16.47 2.89 -1.02
CA ASP A 871 16.16 2.81 -2.43
C ASP A 871 14.87 3.60 -2.73
N ILE A 872 14.78 4.29 -3.88
CA ILE A 872 13.63 5.14 -4.23
C ILE A 872 13.09 4.72 -5.60
N ALA A 873 12.08 3.86 -5.64
CA ALA A 873 11.48 3.39 -6.90
C ALA A 873 10.70 4.48 -7.63
N LEU A 874 10.73 4.49 -8.96
CA LEU A 874 9.91 5.41 -9.75
C LEU A 874 8.43 4.98 -9.67
N ALA A 875 7.57 5.89 -9.21
CA ALA A 875 6.12 5.68 -9.18
C ALA A 875 5.56 5.56 -10.61
N ASN A 876 6.00 6.44 -11.51
CA ASN A 876 5.70 6.39 -12.93
C ASN A 876 7.01 6.49 -13.72
N PRO A 877 7.60 5.37 -14.16
CA PRO A 877 8.85 5.39 -14.92
C PRO A 877 8.72 6.04 -16.30
N HIS A 878 7.50 6.29 -16.78
CA HIS A 878 7.23 6.94 -18.07
C HIS A 878 6.98 8.46 -17.94
N ALA A 879 6.95 9.00 -16.72
CA ALA A 879 6.83 10.45 -16.54
C ALA A 879 8.09 11.16 -17.06
N ALA A 880 7.91 12.29 -17.75
CA ALA A 880 9.01 13.01 -18.39
C ALA A 880 10.07 13.51 -17.40
N ASP A 881 9.70 13.74 -16.14
CA ASP A 881 10.54 14.22 -15.05
C ASP A 881 10.86 13.15 -13.99
N ALA A 882 10.57 11.86 -14.26
CA ALA A 882 10.68 10.77 -13.28
C ALA A 882 12.05 10.70 -12.60
N LEU A 883 13.15 10.69 -13.39
CA LEU A 883 14.52 10.63 -12.86
C LEU A 883 14.94 11.92 -12.15
N THR A 884 14.39 13.06 -12.57
CA THR A 884 14.64 14.37 -11.93
C THR A 884 14.00 14.43 -10.55
N LEU A 885 12.74 13.97 -10.42
CA LEU A 885 12.05 13.87 -9.13
C LEU A 885 12.79 12.91 -8.19
N GLN A 886 13.15 11.72 -8.68
CA GLN A 886 13.94 10.75 -7.92
C GLN A 886 15.26 11.37 -7.42
N ALA A 887 15.97 12.12 -8.27
CA ALA A 887 17.21 12.77 -7.87
C ALA A 887 17.03 13.77 -6.74
N LYS A 888 15.98 14.60 -6.82
CA LYS A 888 15.66 15.58 -5.77
C LYS A 888 15.34 14.91 -4.44
N GLU A 889 14.62 13.79 -4.45
CA GLU A 889 14.30 13.06 -3.23
C GLU A 889 15.52 12.37 -2.61
N TYR A 890 16.39 11.76 -3.41
CA TYR A 890 17.68 11.25 -2.93
C TYR A 890 18.54 12.36 -2.31
N GLY A 891 18.60 13.53 -2.95
CA GLY A 891 19.26 14.72 -2.42
C GLY A 891 18.65 15.17 -1.08
N ALA A 892 17.33 15.18 -0.99
CA ALA A 892 16.62 15.59 0.21
C ALA A 892 16.87 14.65 1.40
N VAL A 893 16.84 13.33 1.19
CA VAL A 893 17.23 12.34 2.22
C VAL A 893 18.68 12.55 2.64
N THR A 894 19.59 12.78 1.67
CA THR A 894 21.01 13.05 1.94
C THR A 894 21.19 14.29 2.81
N ARG A 895 20.42 15.37 2.58
CA ARG A 895 20.48 16.57 3.44
C ARG A 895 20.03 16.29 4.87
N VAL A 896 18.97 15.50 5.06
CA VAL A 896 18.53 15.09 6.40
C VAL A 896 19.62 14.29 7.10
N PHE A 897 20.19 13.29 6.42
CA PHE A 897 21.33 12.52 6.91
C PHE A 897 22.51 13.42 7.34
N LEU A 898 22.88 14.39 6.51
CA LEU A 898 24.02 15.28 6.75
C LEU A 898 23.79 16.28 7.89
N ARG A 899 22.53 16.69 8.16
CA ARG A 899 22.19 17.63 9.23
C ARG A 899 22.13 16.99 10.62
N ASN A 900 22.03 15.67 10.69
CA ASN A 900 21.78 14.95 11.93
C ASN A 900 23.04 14.19 12.39
N ASP A 901 23.68 14.65 13.46
CA ASP A 901 24.91 14.06 13.99
C ASP A 901 24.72 12.60 14.43
N ASN A 902 23.56 12.28 15.04
CA ASN A 902 23.19 10.92 15.47
C ASN A 902 22.81 9.99 14.29
N CYS A 903 22.93 10.45 13.04
CA CYS A 903 22.80 9.63 11.83
C CYS A 903 24.18 9.44 11.17
N PRO A 904 25.07 8.57 11.69
CA PRO A 904 26.43 8.44 11.16
C PRO A 904 26.53 7.69 9.83
N SER A 905 25.51 6.90 9.47
CA SER A 905 25.56 6.01 8.30
C SER A 905 24.30 6.14 7.44
N MET A 906 24.50 6.19 6.12
CA MET A 906 23.45 6.06 5.09
C MET A 906 23.87 4.99 4.08
N LEU A 907 23.03 3.99 3.82
CA LEU A 907 23.37 2.84 2.99
C LEU A 907 22.36 2.62 1.86
N MET A 908 22.84 2.37 0.64
CA MET A 908 21.99 2.07 -0.52
C MET A 908 21.73 0.56 -0.65
N TRP A 909 20.49 0.14 -0.89
CA TRP A 909 20.14 -1.29 -0.99
C TRP A 909 20.35 -1.90 -2.38
N GLY A 910 21.57 -1.74 -2.89
CA GLY A 910 22.04 -2.33 -4.12
C GLY A 910 22.92 -1.38 -4.92
N ILE A 911 23.63 -1.94 -5.91
CA ILE A 911 24.55 -1.17 -6.76
C ILE A 911 23.81 -0.65 -8.01
N SER A 912 23.17 -1.53 -8.77
CA SER A 912 22.63 -1.22 -10.10
C SER A 912 21.17 -1.63 -10.27
N ASP A 913 20.42 -0.85 -11.06
CA ASP A 913 18.97 -1.02 -11.24
C ASP A 913 18.54 -2.43 -11.72
N ASN A 914 19.35 -3.09 -12.55
CA ASN A 914 19.10 -4.47 -13.03
C ASN A 914 19.26 -5.54 -11.96
N HIS A 915 19.94 -5.22 -10.85
CA HIS A 915 20.16 -6.09 -9.72
C HIS A 915 19.42 -5.61 -8.46
N SER A 916 18.53 -4.62 -8.58
CA SER A 916 17.68 -4.25 -7.46
C SER A 916 16.68 -5.36 -7.13
N TRP A 917 16.43 -5.58 -5.84
CA TRP A 917 15.32 -6.43 -5.38
C TRP A 917 13.94 -5.82 -5.68
N ARG A 918 13.89 -4.51 -5.90
CA ARG A 918 12.71 -3.72 -6.30
C ARG A 918 12.76 -3.35 -7.78
N GLN A 919 11.59 -3.32 -8.40
CA GLN A 919 11.41 -2.87 -9.79
C GLN A 919 11.47 -1.33 -9.91
N ASN A 920 11.34 -0.82 -11.13
CA ASN A 920 11.24 0.62 -11.44
C ASN A 920 12.46 1.46 -11.08
N LYS A 921 13.65 0.93 -11.41
CA LYS A 921 14.93 1.67 -11.44
C LYS A 921 15.22 2.46 -10.15
N PRO A 922 15.31 1.81 -8.97
CA PRO A 922 15.29 2.53 -7.71
C PRO A 922 16.66 3.02 -7.21
N LEU A 923 17.79 2.65 -7.83
CA LEU A 923 19.14 2.83 -7.31
C LEU A 923 19.90 4.01 -7.94
N LEU A 924 21.15 4.22 -7.53
CA LEU A 924 22.00 5.32 -8.01
C LEU A 924 22.61 5.08 -9.40
N PHE A 925 22.74 3.82 -9.83
CA PHE A 925 23.34 3.44 -11.10
C PHE A 925 22.36 2.62 -11.96
N ASP A 926 22.42 2.81 -13.28
CA ASP A 926 21.59 2.07 -14.24
C ASP A 926 22.12 0.65 -14.52
N SER A 927 21.51 -0.04 -15.49
CA SER A 927 21.87 -1.41 -15.88
C SER A 927 23.26 -1.54 -16.49
N GLU A 928 23.83 -0.44 -16.97
CA GLU A 928 25.16 -0.34 -17.57
C GLU A 928 26.20 0.21 -16.57
N LEU A 929 25.84 0.26 -15.28
CA LEU A 929 26.64 0.81 -14.18
C LEU A 929 26.98 2.30 -14.37
N GLN A 930 26.22 3.03 -15.18
CA GLN A 930 26.41 4.46 -15.36
C GLN A 930 25.66 5.24 -14.25
N PRO A 931 26.22 6.36 -13.76
CA PRO A 931 25.59 7.14 -12.72
C PRO A 931 24.33 7.84 -13.24
N LYS A 932 23.24 7.71 -12.48
CA LYS A 932 21.96 8.37 -12.76
C LYS A 932 21.93 9.79 -12.18
N PRO A 933 20.94 10.64 -12.55
CA PRO A 933 20.71 11.92 -11.87
C PRO A 933 20.67 11.83 -10.33
N ALA A 934 20.16 10.72 -9.79
CA ALA A 934 20.16 10.44 -8.35
C ALA A 934 21.57 10.40 -7.75
N TYR A 935 22.52 9.73 -8.40
CA TYR A 935 23.93 9.71 -7.96
C TYR A 935 24.48 11.14 -7.86
N TYR A 936 24.31 11.94 -8.91
CA TYR A 936 24.89 13.29 -8.97
C TYR A 936 24.29 14.22 -7.92
N ASN A 937 23.00 14.09 -7.59
CA ASN A 937 22.42 14.89 -6.52
C ASN A 937 22.98 14.48 -5.15
N VAL A 938 23.05 13.17 -4.83
CA VAL A 938 23.70 12.70 -3.58
C VAL A 938 25.13 13.24 -3.48
N HIS A 939 25.88 13.14 -4.58
CA HIS A 939 27.25 13.65 -4.68
C HIS A 939 27.31 15.16 -4.40
N ALA A 940 26.45 15.96 -5.05
CA ALA A 940 26.38 17.41 -4.86
C ALA A 940 26.09 17.78 -3.41
N GLN A 941 25.14 17.12 -2.75
CA GLN A 941 24.81 17.43 -1.35
C GLN A 941 25.99 17.12 -0.41
N MET A 942 26.70 16.01 -0.62
CA MET A 942 27.88 15.66 0.17
C MET A 942 29.05 16.63 -0.08
N ARG A 943 29.31 16.98 -1.35
CA ARG A 943 30.34 17.96 -1.72
C ARG A 943 30.07 19.31 -1.09
N LEU A 944 28.86 19.84 -1.24
CA LEU A 944 28.46 21.14 -0.67
C LEU A 944 28.57 21.15 0.86
N ALA A 945 28.20 20.06 1.53
CA ALA A 945 28.39 19.95 2.97
C ALA A 945 29.89 19.93 3.35
N ALA A 946 30.72 19.19 2.63
CA ALA A 946 32.16 19.12 2.88
C ALA A 946 32.87 20.46 2.60
N GLU A 947 32.48 21.17 1.54
CA GLU A 947 33.00 22.52 1.25
C GLU A 947 32.61 23.51 2.35
N ARG A 948 31.36 23.48 2.83
CA ARG A 948 30.91 24.32 3.95
C ARG A 948 31.64 23.99 5.25
N ALA A 949 31.89 22.71 5.53
CA ALA A 949 32.70 22.28 6.67
C ALA A 949 34.15 22.80 6.56
N GLY A 950 34.72 22.83 5.35
CA GLY A 950 36.03 23.44 5.09
C GLY A 950 36.05 24.97 5.23
N GLN A 951 35.03 25.67 4.71
CA GLN A 951 34.92 27.14 4.77
C GLN A 951 34.65 27.68 6.18
N SER A 952 34.01 26.89 7.04
CA SER A 952 33.76 27.25 8.45
C SER A 952 35.01 27.14 9.35
N GLY A 953 36.18 26.83 8.78
CA GLY A 953 37.47 26.95 9.45
C GLY A 953 37.93 25.70 10.21
N ILE A 954 37.52 24.50 9.78
CA ILE A 954 38.17 23.26 10.21
C ILE A 954 39.29 22.93 9.22
N GLU A 955 40.40 23.67 9.34
CA GLU A 955 41.70 23.18 8.88
C GLU A 955 42.28 22.25 9.95
N ASP A 956 42.90 21.17 9.48
CA ASP A 956 43.73 20.28 10.27
C ASP A 956 44.93 21.08 10.81
N ILE A 957 44.87 21.55 12.07
CA ILE A 957 46.02 22.21 12.70
C ILE A 957 46.98 21.12 13.20
N ASN A 958 47.76 20.58 12.28
CA ASN A 958 49.09 20.10 12.64
C ASN A 958 49.95 21.32 13.01
N GLY A 959 50.07 21.60 14.30
CA GLY A 959 51.00 22.60 14.82
C GLY A 959 50.76 22.93 16.30
N ASP A 960 51.42 22.20 17.20
CA ASP A 960 51.90 22.59 18.55
C ASP A 960 51.08 23.61 19.38
N LYS A 961 49.75 23.51 19.42
CA LYS A 961 48.92 24.31 20.35
C LYS A 961 48.54 23.48 21.58
N THR A 962 49.06 23.85 22.73
CA THR A 962 48.72 23.23 24.01
C THR A 962 47.60 24.01 24.70
N ILE A 963 46.64 23.31 25.30
CA ILE A 963 45.62 23.92 26.16
C ILE A 963 46.32 24.48 27.41
N VAL A 964 46.17 25.79 27.64
CA VAL A 964 46.74 26.46 28.81
C VAL A 964 45.72 26.64 29.94
N SER A 965 44.42 26.62 29.62
CA SER A 965 43.36 26.55 30.64
C SER A 965 42.06 25.99 30.09
N THR A 966 41.35 25.24 30.93
CA THR A 966 39.98 24.77 30.69
C THR A 966 39.06 25.30 31.77
N ARG A 967 37.93 25.89 31.39
CA ARG A 967 36.84 26.28 32.31
C ARG A 967 35.55 25.61 31.88
N TYR A 968 34.76 25.14 32.84
CA TYR A 968 33.45 24.54 32.59
C TYR A 968 32.37 25.53 32.99
N LEU A 969 31.40 25.75 32.10
CA LEU A 969 30.23 26.57 32.33
C LEU A 969 28.97 25.70 32.24
N ASP A 970 27.94 26.00 33.01
CA ASP A 970 26.60 25.45 32.77
C ASP A 970 25.98 26.09 31.51
N LEU A 971 24.80 25.62 31.10
CA LEU A 971 24.08 26.15 29.93
C LEU A 971 23.68 27.63 30.08
N TYR A 972 23.77 28.20 31.28
CA TYR A 972 23.48 29.60 31.58
C TYR A 972 24.77 30.45 31.65
N GLY A 973 25.93 29.87 31.33
CA GLY A 973 27.22 30.57 31.31
C GLY A 973 27.87 30.75 32.69
N ARG A 974 27.42 30.04 33.72
CA ARG A 974 27.97 30.11 35.09
C ARG A 974 29.04 29.04 35.31
N PRO A 975 30.15 29.32 36.02
CA PRO A 975 31.17 28.31 36.31
C PRO A 975 30.59 27.07 37.03
N THR A 976 30.99 25.87 36.58
CA THR A 976 30.56 24.59 37.17
C THR A 976 31.74 23.60 37.25
N SER A 977 31.54 22.47 37.93
CA SER A 977 32.46 21.32 37.92
C SER A 977 32.17 20.39 36.74
N GLN A 978 33.12 19.51 36.39
CA GLN A 978 33.03 18.53 35.31
C GLN A 978 32.04 17.39 35.64
N ASN A 979 30.73 17.67 35.60
CA ASN A 979 29.67 16.70 35.86
C ASN A 979 28.40 17.09 35.08
N GLY A 980 27.89 16.17 34.24
CA GLY A 980 26.71 16.41 33.41
C GLY A 980 27.00 17.25 32.16
N LEU A 981 25.95 17.85 31.59
CA LEU A 981 26.04 18.67 30.37
C LEU A 981 26.67 20.04 30.68
N VAL A 982 27.87 20.28 30.17
CA VAL A 982 28.63 21.52 30.39
C VAL A 982 29.15 22.11 29.07
N ILE A 983 29.41 23.40 29.10
CA ILE A 983 30.12 24.15 28.08
C ILE A 983 31.59 24.21 28.54
N GLU A 984 32.44 23.41 27.92
CA GLU A 984 33.88 23.43 28.12
C GLU A 984 34.51 24.52 27.26
N VAL A 985 35.20 25.45 27.88
CA VAL A 985 35.91 26.53 27.20
C VAL A 985 37.41 26.35 27.40
N ASN A 986 38.10 25.99 26.31
CA ASN A 986 39.54 25.80 26.27
C ASN A 986 40.23 27.05 25.73
N THR A 987 41.19 27.58 26.48
CA THR A 987 42.12 28.60 26.02
C THR A 987 43.43 27.93 25.62
N TYR A 988 43.91 28.24 24.42
CA TYR A 988 45.16 27.71 23.87
C TYR A 988 46.32 28.67 24.12
N SER A 989 47.55 28.17 23.98
CA SER A 989 48.80 28.92 24.21
C SER A 989 48.96 30.19 23.36
N ASP A 990 48.21 30.35 22.27
CA ASP A 990 48.18 31.54 21.40
C ASP A 990 47.08 32.56 21.77
N GLY A 991 46.34 32.30 22.85
CA GLY A 991 45.23 33.14 23.32
C GLY A 991 43.89 32.88 22.62
N SER A 992 43.83 31.94 21.67
CA SER A 992 42.56 31.52 21.06
C SER A 992 41.69 30.75 22.07
N VAL A 993 40.37 30.89 21.94
CA VAL A 993 39.40 30.25 22.82
C VAL A 993 38.45 29.38 22.00
N LYS A 994 38.39 28.08 22.31
CA LYS A 994 37.43 27.14 21.72
C LYS A 994 36.41 26.74 22.77
N THR A 995 35.13 26.80 22.39
CA THR A 995 34.01 26.37 23.23
C THR A 995 33.44 25.09 22.66
N VAL A 996 33.31 24.06 23.49
CA VAL A 996 32.79 22.73 23.12
C VAL A 996 31.75 22.32 24.14
N LYS A 997 30.58 21.86 23.67
CA LYS A 997 29.56 21.27 24.55
C LYS A 997 29.98 19.82 24.83
N ARG A 998 30.14 19.45 26.10
CA ARG A 998 30.48 18.07 26.50
C ARG A 998 29.55 17.58 27.60
N VAL A 999 29.31 16.29 27.60
CA VAL A 999 28.71 15.56 28.73
C VAL A 999 29.84 14.84 29.44
N TYR A 1000 30.01 15.10 30.73
CA TYR A 1000 31.04 14.51 31.57
C TYR A 1000 30.47 13.59 32.64
#